data_AF-A0A957X9Q3-F1
#
_entry.id   AF-A0A957X9Q3-F1
#
_cell.length_a   1.000
_cell.length_b   1.000
_cell.length_c   1.000
_cell.angle_alpha   90.00
_cell.angle_beta   90.00
_cell.angle_gamma   90.00
#
_symmetry.space_group_name_H-M   'P 1'
#
loop_
_entity.id
_entity.type
_entity.pdbx_description
1 polymer ?
#
loop_
_entity_poly.entity_id
_entity_poly.type
_entity_poly.pdbx_seq_one_letter_code
_entity_poly.pdbx_strand_id
1 'polypeptide(L)'
;MEVDPTTNTTGGVYIAISSVFTATEYTASFSIKGVDGVPYEAYLYVNGSQIGDAVEFVGDGTWRRYSVTAMTGGSSSGPRLYIRKNNDNDSDPFYIDAVQVEAKSYSTTYCDGDQDGCEWTAGKHSSTSYRLSTSSGGGKVVDLVSDVSGSKLGFNIRASVGTGMPPIELIDTLPAQSDGADHQRTITRPRQFQLVGTLTGSSWSDYLSRRSTLIDLVNHHRLPTDEPFELRYELDSQVVAIKARYEGGLEKGTSIGVSLEELSLRFKAQKDPFWYSVMGTGSGESGRQHGAVTATVHGSLSAFRVLNRGINGVWDNMDGGLSDGDVEVTQLVQGLDGKIYAAETAGAVGRARVYEWDGSSWTLIGGGTATEGANDIVGMVVAPDGGIIIATTETSNWESGGIGAVISWNGSSWSQVGTPPSTPTCLAIAPNGDLYGGFSGGALCKYDGSSWTSIASGDNVIECILVARSGRIWVGGRFTTFDSVSINRLAYSDDNGATWQGIASFNDRVDKIAFDKNGNLIIAGRYTSPYNLVSIWNGSTLIDMGGGLTGASGTPTARHIAVDENGLIYVGGSSFDTAGGSITLSDALAVWDSSKWIPVGVNLPGSAIIYSLLTIPTGGLYIGFSNFGTTITGEVNTASNNGKAKTYPIIEMSGPGRVYHIINYSTGHEIYFDLELEDGEIATLDLRPGNKAFISTFRDDIFSSILPGSDTESFYLTPGENNISIFCDNASASMSLRWGEKYWGFEGAVS
;
A
#
# COMPACT_ATOMS: atom_id res chain seq x y z
N MET A 1 -25.99 -0.91 -12.17
CA MET A 1 -26.90 0.11 -12.73
C MET A 1 -27.94 0.47 -11.68
N GLU A 2 -28.04 1.75 -11.32
CA GLU A 2 -29.14 2.27 -10.48
C GLU A 2 -30.37 2.53 -11.35
N VAL A 3 -31.55 2.21 -10.83
CA VAL A 3 -32.84 2.45 -11.49
C VAL A 3 -33.71 3.26 -10.54
N ASP A 4 -34.13 4.43 -11.00
CA ASP A 4 -35.08 5.30 -10.30
C ASP A 4 -36.51 5.02 -10.80
N PRO A 5 -37.30 4.18 -10.11
CA PRO A 5 -38.66 3.92 -10.52
C PRO A 5 -39.56 5.14 -10.31
N THR A 6 -40.44 5.39 -11.29
CA THR A 6 -41.56 6.32 -11.07
C THR A 6 -42.56 5.75 -10.05
N THR A 7 -43.41 6.61 -9.49
CA THR A 7 -44.52 6.23 -8.59
C THR A 7 -45.59 5.34 -9.25
N ASN A 8 -45.44 5.03 -10.54
CA ASN A 8 -46.29 4.07 -11.24
C ASN A 8 -46.08 2.65 -10.71
N THR A 9 -47.15 1.87 -10.71
CA THR A 9 -47.17 0.51 -10.14
C THR A 9 -46.31 -0.51 -10.90
N THR A 10 -45.85 -0.16 -12.11
CA THR A 10 -45.00 -1.00 -12.98
C THR A 10 -43.72 -0.30 -13.43
N GLY A 11 -43.23 0.67 -12.66
CA GLY A 11 -41.97 1.37 -12.93
C GLY A 11 -40.78 0.40 -12.94
N GLY A 12 -39.86 0.54 -13.90
CA GLY A 12 -38.70 -0.34 -14.04
C GLY A 12 -37.85 -0.01 -15.25
N VAL A 13 -37.01 -0.96 -15.64
CA VAL A 13 -36.08 -0.84 -16.77
C VAL A 13 -36.28 -1.97 -17.77
N TYR A 14 -35.88 -1.72 -19.02
CA TYR A 14 -35.69 -2.78 -19.99
C TYR A 14 -34.29 -2.72 -20.57
N ILE A 15 -33.74 -3.90 -20.86
CA ILE A 15 -32.44 -4.05 -21.49
C ILE A 15 -32.65 -4.62 -22.88
N ALA A 16 -32.27 -3.86 -23.89
CA ALA A 16 -32.33 -4.30 -25.27
C ALA A 16 -31.16 -5.25 -25.57
N ILE A 17 -31.48 -6.44 -26.06
CA ILE A 17 -30.46 -7.44 -26.39
C ILE A 17 -30.15 -7.31 -27.88
N SER A 18 -28.95 -6.83 -28.21
CA SER A 18 -28.57 -6.34 -29.55
C SER A 18 -28.23 -7.43 -30.58
N SER A 19 -28.44 -8.71 -30.27
CA SER A 19 -28.18 -9.84 -31.18
C SER A 19 -29.42 -10.29 -31.96
N VAL A 20 -29.20 -10.94 -33.10
CA VAL A 20 -30.25 -11.66 -33.87
C VAL A 20 -30.49 -13.01 -33.20
N PHE A 21 -31.75 -13.33 -32.89
CA PHE A 21 -32.12 -14.56 -32.16
C PHE A 21 -32.68 -15.60 -33.13
N THR A 22 -32.13 -16.81 -33.08
CA THR A 22 -32.70 -18.01 -33.70
C THR A 22 -33.87 -18.56 -32.88
N ALA A 23 -34.71 -19.41 -33.47
CA ALA A 23 -35.84 -20.01 -32.78
C ALA A 23 -35.40 -21.11 -31.78
N THR A 24 -34.77 -20.70 -30.68
CA THR A 24 -34.26 -21.57 -29.60
C THR A 24 -34.64 -21.05 -28.22
N GLU A 25 -34.42 -21.86 -27.17
CA GLU A 25 -34.55 -21.41 -25.78
C GLU A 25 -33.42 -20.46 -25.42
N TYR A 26 -33.79 -19.35 -24.78
CA TYR A 26 -32.85 -18.41 -24.20
C TYR A 26 -33.14 -18.26 -22.72
N THR A 27 -32.07 -18.18 -21.94
CA THR A 27 -32.12 -17.85 -20.53
C THR A 27 -31.44 -16.51 -20.32
N ALA A 28 -32.19 -15.54 -19.81
CA ALA A 28 -31.68 -14.26 -19.36
C ALA A 28 -31.57 -14.30 -17.83
N SER A 29 -30.36 -14.16 -17.32
CA SER A 29 -30.08 -14.11 -15.88
C SER A 29 -29.58 -12.72 -15.50
N PHE A 30 -30.01 -12.22 -14.36
CA PHE A 30 -29.69 -10.87 -13.90
C PHE A 30 -29.70 -10.82 -12.38
N SER A 31 -28.94 -9.87 -11.84
CA SER A 31 -28.82 -9.62 -10.42
C SER A 31 -29.54 -8.34 -10.05
N ILE A 32 -30.27 -8.34 -8.94
CA ILE A 32 -31.07 -7.21 -8.46
C ILE A 32 -30.93 -7.05 -6.95
N LYS A 33 -30.71 -5.82 -6.50
CA LYS A 33 -30.89 -5.40 -5.11
C LYS A 33 -32.18 -4.60 -5.03
N GLY A 34 -33.27 -5.31 -4.73
CA GLY A 34 -34.61 -4.74 -4.58
C GLY A 34 -34.80 -4.13 -3.19
N VAL A 35 -35.68 -3.15 -3.10
CA VAL A 35 -36.11 -2.56 -1.82
C VAL A 35 -36.85 -3.63 -1.00
N ASP A 36 -36.57 -3.70 0.29
CA ASP A 36 -37.15 -4.71 1.17
C ASP A 36 -38.68 -4.64 1.18
N GLY A 37 -39.34 -5.77 0.94
CA GLY A 37 -40.80 -5.90 0.89
C GLY A 37 -41.46 -5.49 -0.45
N VAL A 38 -40.73 -4.92 -1.41
CA VAL A 38 -41.29 -4.51 -2.70
C VAL A 38 -41.36 -5.71 -3.66
N PRO A 39 -42.53 -6.01 -4.26
CA PRO A 39 -42.65 -7.07 -5.26
C PRO A 39 -42.15 -6.60 -6.64
N TYR A 40 -41.42 -7.47 -7.33
CA TYR A 40 -40.87 -7.26 -8.66
C TYR A 40 -41.22 -8.43 -9.58
N GLU A 41 -41.19 -8.18 -10.89
CA GLU A 41 -41.32 -9.19 -11.93
C GLU A 41 -40.26 -8.98 -13.03
N ALA A 42 -39.83 -10.09 -13.63
CA ALA A 42 -38.98 -10.06 -14.81
C ALA A 42 -39.46 -11.02 -15.89
N TYR A 43 -39.39 -10.58 -17.14
CA TYR A 43 -39.83 -11.38 -18.29
C TYR A 43 -39.14 -10.96 -19.58
N LEU A 44 -39.16 -11.85 -20.57
CA LEU A 44 -38.69 -11.56 -21.93
C LEU A 44 -39.84 -11.04 -22.78
N TYR A 45 -39.54 -10.06 -23.63
CA TYR A 45 -40.52 -9.41 -24.49
C TYR A 45 -40.01 -9.30 -25.93
N VAL A 46 -40.82 -9.75 -26.88
CA VAL A 46 -40.50 -9.72 -28.32
C VAL A 46 -41.76 -9.40 -29.10
N ASN A 47 -41.65 -8.59 -30.16
CA ASN A 47 -42.73 -8.33 -31.13
C ASN A 47 -44.07 -7.90 -30.52
N GLY A 48 -44.07 -7.12 -29.43
CA GLY A 48 -45.30 -6.59 -28.85
C GLY A 48 -45.93 -7.47 -27.76
N SER A 49 -45.31 -8.60 -27.39
CA SER A 49 -45.83 -9.52 -26.38
C SER A 49 -44.74 -10.02 -25.44
N GLN A 50 -45.14 -10.27 -24.19
CA GLN A 50 -44.38 -11.11 -23.27
C GLN A 50 -44.27 -12.53 -23.83
N ILE A 51 -43.12 -13.17 -23.61
CA ILE A 51 -42.87 -14.56 -23.97
C ILE A 51 -42.37 -15.31 -22.73
N GLY A 52 -43.01 -16.46 -22.46
CA GLY A 52 -42.76 -17.23 -21.25
C GLY A 52 -43.45 -16.64 -20.02
N ASP A 53 -43.33 -17.34 -18.91
CA ASP A 53 -43.87 -16.92 -17.63
C ASP A 53 -42.96 -15.86 -17.00
N ALA A 54 -43.58 -14.88 -16.34
CA ALA A 54 -42.82 -13.90 -15.58
C ALA A 54 -42.27 -14.54 -14.30
N VAL A 55 -41.04 -14.18 -13.95
CA VAL A 55 -40.44 -14.55 -12.67
C VAL A 55 -40.79 -13.46 -11.67
N GLU A 56 -41.65 -13.79 -10.72
CA GLU A 56 -42.07 -12.90 -9.64
C GLU A 56 -41.23 -13.15 -8.38
N PHE A 57 -40.84 -12.07 -7.70
CA PHE A 57 -40.05 -12.13 -6.48
C PHE A 57 -40.24 -10.87 -5.63
N VAL A 58 -39.83 -10.92 -4.36
CA VAL A 58 -39.90 -9.78 -3.43
C VAL A 58 -38.48 -9.36 -3.06
N GLY A 59 -38.21 -8.05 -3.06
CA GLY A 59 -36.94 -7.50 -2.61
C GLY A 59 -36.76 -7.71 -1.11
N ASP A 60 -35.51 -7.90 -0.68
CA ASP A 60 -35.13 -8.11 0.72
C ASP A 60 -33.98 -7.18 1.15
N GLY A 61 -33.69 -6.13 0.36
CA GLY A 61 -32.56 -5.25 0.57
C GLY A 61 -31.18 -5.86 0.25
N THR A 62 -31.12 -7.12 -0.20
CA THR A 62 -29.88 -7.81 -0.58
C THR A 62 -29.83 -8.10 -2.09
N TRP A 63 -28.64 -8.43 -2.59
CA TRP A 63 -28.45 -8.78 -4.01
C TRP A 63 -28.91 -10.22 -4.26
N ARG A 64 -29.86 -10.40 -5.20
CA ARG A 64 -30.39 -11.71 -5.64
C ARG A 64 -30.41 -11.82 -7.16
N ARG A 65 -30.23 -13.02 -7.71
CA ARG A 65 -30.10 -13.34 -9.13
C ARG A 65 -31.26 -14.22 -9.49
N TYR A 66 -31.96 -13.76 -10.49
CA TYR A 66 -33.07 -14.46 -11.07
C TYR A 66 -32.73 -14.79 -12.52
N SER A 67 -33.43 -15.78 -13.05
CA SER A 67 -33.30 -16.14 -14.46
C SER A 67 -34.66 -16.39 -15.07
N VAL A 68 -34.89 -15.79 -16.23
CA VAL A 68 -36.07 -15.98 -17.07
C VAL A 68 -35.66 -16.85 -18.25
N THR A 69 -36.33 -17.97 -18.43
CA THR A 69 -36.11 -18.87 -19.58
C THR A 69 -37.36 -18.86 -20.45
N ALA A 70 -37.19 -18.58 -21.75
CA ALA A 70 -38.30 -18.62 -22.70
C ALA A 70 -37.86 -19.08 -24.10
N MET A 71 -38.78 -19.73 -24.81
CA MET A 71 -38.63 -20.07 -26.23
C MET A 71 -38.83 -18.84 -27.09
N THR A 72 -37.79 -18.35 -27.74
CA THR A 72 -37.92 -17.24 -28.68
C THR A 72 -38.43 -17.78 -30.02
N GLY A 73 -39.51 -17.23 -30.57
CA GLY A 73 -40.10 -17.68 -31.85
C GLY A 73 -39.27 -17.35 -33.10
N GLY A 74 -38.01 -16.93 -32.94
CA GLY A 74 -37.19 -16.30 -33.98
C GLY A 74 -37.61 -14.85 -34.25
N SER A 75 -36.68 -13.89 -34.19
CA SER A 75 -36.98 -12.47 -34.44
C SER A 75 -35.78 -11.72 -35.00
N SER A 76 -36.03 -10.83 -35.97
CA SER A 76 -35.03 -9.89 -36.51
C SER A 76 -34.77 -8.69 -35.60
N SER A 77 -35.67 -8.42 -34.66
CA SER A 77 -35.49 -7.48 -33.55
C SER A 77 -35.28 -8.31 -32.27
N GLY A 78 -34.10 -8.23 -31.68
CA GLY A 78 -33.76 -9.00 -30.48
C GLY A 78 -34.76 -8.75 -29.31
N PRO A 79 -34.96 -9.74 -28.41
CA PRO A 79 -35.75 -9.59 -27.20
C PRO A 79 -35.27 -8.46 -26.32
N ARG A 80 -36.20 -7.97 -25.50
CA ARG A 80 -35.90 -7.11 -24.36
C ARG A 80 -36.12 -7.91 -23.08
N LEU A 81 -35.20 -7.78 -22.14
CA LEU A 81 -35.42 -8.20 -20.76
C LEU A 81 -36.06 -7.04 -20.01
N TYR A 82 -37.28 -7.23 -19.53
CA TYR A 82 -37.95 -6.28 -18.64
C TYR A 82 -37.72 -6.70 -17.20
N ILE A 83 -37.37 -5.74 -16.34
CA ILE A 83 -37.27 -5.90 -14.89
C ILE A 83 -37.98 -4.71 -14.27
N ARG A 84 -39.10 -4.94 -13.58
CA ARG A 84 -39.96 -3.87 -13.07
C ARG A 84 -40.67 -4.26 -11.78
N LYS A 85 -41.21 -3.27 -11.08
CA LYS A 85 -42.09 -3.48 -9.93
C LYS A 85 -43.37 -4.22 -10.36
N ASN A 86 -43.87 -5.10 -9.51
CA ASN A 86 -45.09 -5.87 -9.73
C ASN A 86 -46.23 -5.28 -8.88
N ASN A 87 -46.91 -4.29 -9.47
CA ASN A 87 -48.06 -3.62 -8.90
C ASN A 87 -47.78 -2.86 -7.57
N ASP A 88 -46.64 -2.15 -7.50
CA ASP A 88 -46.19 -1.43 -6.30
C ASP A 88 -45.77 0.02 -6.59
N ASN A 89 -46.18 0.96 -5.74
CA ASN A 89 -45.99 2.40 -5.93
C ASN A 89 -44.71 2.96 -5.29
N ASP A 90 -43.88 2.12 -4.68
CA ASP A 90 -42.59 2.50 -4.07
C ASP A 90 -41.69 3.22 -5.07
N SER A 91 -41.05 4.30 -4.63
CA SER A 91 -40.22 5.16 -5.49
C SER A 91 -38.74 5.11 -5.13
N ASP A 92 -38.34 4.24 -4.22
CA ASP A 92 -36.94 4.15 -3.81
C ASP A 92 -36.11 3.47 -4.92
N PRO A 93 -34.85 3.90 -5.10
CA PRO A 93 -34.00 3.34 -6.14
C PRO A 93 -33.66 1.88 -5.86
N PHE A 94 -33.65 1.07 -6.92
CA PHE A 94 -33.17 -0.31 -6.87
C PHE A 94 -32.05 -0.52 -7.88
N TYR A 95 -31.21 -1.53 -7.64
CA TYR A 95 -29.97 -1.72 -8.41
C TYR A 95 -30.02 -3.01 -9.20
N ILE A 96 -29.59 -2.97 -10.47
CA ILE A 96 -29.44 -4.14 -11.34
C ILE A 96 -27.99 -4.28 -11.80
N ASP A 97 -27.51 -5.51 -11.86
CA ASP A 97 -26.18 -5.83 -12.38
C ASP A 97 -26.11 -7.24 -13.00
N ALA A 98 -24.93 -7.60 -13.54
CA ALA A 98 -24.56 -8.94 -13.99
C ALA A 98 -25.57 -9.61 -14.93
N VAL A 99 -26.09 -8.81 -15.87
CA VAL A 99 -27.07 -9.26 -16.85
C VAL A 99 -26.35 -10.11 -17.90
N GLN A 100 -26.83 -11.34 -18.08
CA GLN A 100 -26.27 -12.32 -19.00
C GLN A 100 -27.39 -13.03 -19.75
N VAL A 101 -27.24 -13.17 -21.05
CA VAL A 101 -28.22 -13.85 -21.91
C VAL A 101 -27.52 -14.95 -22.68
N GLU A 102 -28.03 -16.17 -22.58
CA GLU A 102 -27.47 -17.35 -23.23
C GLU A 102 -28.53 -18.12 -24.00
N ALA A 103 -28.16 -18.70 -25.15
CA ALA A 103 -28.98 -19.62 -25.92
C ALA A 103 -29.00 -21.02 -25.27
N LYS A 104 -29.52 -21.10 -24.04
CA LYS A 104 -29.61 -22.31 -23.22
C LYS A 104 -30.96 -22.39 -22.51
N SER A 105 -31.36 -23.61 -22.17
CA SER A 105 -32.57 -23.93 -21.42
C SER A 105 -32.43 -23.83 -19.91
N TYR A 106 -31.27 -23.38 -19.43
CA TYR A 106 -30.94 -23.27 -18.02
C TYR A 106 -29.99 -22.09 -17.80
N SER A 107 -30.02 -21.54 -16.58
CA SER A 107 -29.06 -20.53 -16.16
C SER A 107 -27.69 -21.13 -15.89
N THR A 108 -26.65 -20.35 -16.15
CA THR A 108 -25.29 -20.65 -15.71
C THR A 108 -24.82 -19.59 -14.74
N THR A 109 -23.66 -19.80 -14.13
CA THR A 109 -22.96 -18.75 -13.40
C THR A 109 -22.72 -17.54 -14.32
N TYR A 110 -22.27 -16.41 -13.80
CA TYR A 110 -21.99 -15.24 -14.65
C TYR A 110 -20.63 -15.34 -15.34
N CYS A 111 -20.45 -14.57 -16.42
CA CYS A 111 -19.26 -14.51 -17.24
C CYS A 111 -19.11 -13.12 -17.85
N ASP A 112 -18.17 -12.32 -17.36
CA ASP A 112 -17.84 -11.00 -17.89
C ASP A 112 -16.56 -11.00 -18.74
N GLY A 113 -15.71 -12.02 -18.66
CA GLY A 113 -14.43 -12.07 -19.37
C GLY A 113 -13.22 -11.76 -18.50
N ASP A 114 -13.43 -11.34 -17.25
CA ASP A 114 -12.38 -11.10 -16.25
C ASP A 114 -12.33 -12.19 -15.16
N GLN A 115 -13.38 -13.00 -15.10
CA GLN A 115 -13.47 -14.14 -14.19
C GLN A 115 -12.65 -15.35 -14.66
N ASP A 116 -12.14 -16.12 -13.69
CA ASP A 116 -11.49 -17.41 -13.97
C ASP A 116 -12.41 -18.27 -14.88
N GLY A 117 -11.90 -18.65 -16.06
CA GLY A 117 -12.65 -19.46 -17.04
C GLY A 117 -13.53 -18.68 -18.02
N CYS A 118 -13.46 -17.35 -18.01
CA CYS A 118 -14.13 -16.44 -18.95
C CYS A 118 -13.13 -15.53 -19.64
N GLU A 119 -13.36 -15.22 -20.92
CA GLU A 119 -12.52 -14.30 -21.69
C GLU A 119 -13.37 -13.34 -22.55
N TRP A 120 -12.84 -12.15 -22.79
CA TRP A 120 -13.40 -11.22 -23.76
C TRP A 120 -13.11 -11.69 -25.19
N THR A 121 -14.09 -11.59 -26.07
CA THR A 121 -13.92 -11.97 -27.49
C THR A 121 -13.05 -11.00 -28.28
N ALA A 122 -12.92 -9.75 -27.81
CA ALA A 122 -12.06 -8.73 -28.37
C ALA A 122 -11.62 -7.77 -27.25
N GLY A 123 -11.76 -6.45 -27.45
CA GLY A 123 -11.40 -5.44 -26.44
C GLY A 123 -12.08 -5.71 -25.09
N LYS A 124 -11.29 -5.67 -24.01
CA LYS A 124 -11.76 -5.76 -22.62
C LYS A 124 -12.88 -4.73 -22.38
N HIS A 125 -13.92 -5.09 -21.65
CA HIS A 125 -15.07 -4.22 -21.30
C HIS A 125 -15.87 -3.59 -22.46
N SER A 126 -15.60 -3.99 -23.71
CA SER A 126 -16.21 -3.39 -24.90
C SER A 126 -16.66 -4.44 -25.93
N SER A 127 -16.52 -5.73 -25.59
CA SER A 127 -16.87 -6.85 -26.46
C SER A 127 -17.75 -7.86 -25.71
N THR A 128 -18.23 -8.90 -26.39
CA THR A 128 -18.94 -10.00 -25.71
C THR A 128 -17.95 -10.91 -24.99
N SER A 129 -18.36 -11.51 -23.87
CA SER A 129 -17.59 -12.52 -23.16
C SER A 129 -17.96 -13.93 -23.63
N TYR A 130 -17.03 -14.88 -23.49
CA TYR A 130 -17.29 -16.30 -23.71
C TYR A 130 -16.62 -17.16 -22.63
N ARG A 131 -17.16 -18.37 -22.43
CA ARG A 131 -16.59 -19.35 -21.50
C ARG A 131 -15.55 -20.21 -22.20
N LEU A 132 -14.41 -20.41 -21.55
CA LEU A 132 -13.41 -21.35 -22.01
C LEU A 132 -13.96 -22.78 -21.91
N SER A 133 -13.95 -23.50 -23.02
CA SER A 133 -14.33 -24.92 -23.06
C SER A 133 -13.38 -25.83 -22.27
N THR A 134 -12.22 -25.30 -21.91
CA THR A 134 -11.18 -25.98 -21.15
C THR A 134 -11.24 -25.73 -19.66
N SER A 135 -12.07 -24.80 -19.16
CA SER A 135 -12.10 -24.43 -17.74
C SER A 135 -13.39 -24.85 -17.03
N SER A 136 -13.26 -25.21 -15.77
CA SER A 136 -14.34 -25.43 -14.79
C SER A 136 -14.76 -24.14 -14.09
N GLY A 137 -14.09 -23.03 -14.40
CA GLY A 137 -14.25 -21.73 -13.77
C GLY A 137 -15.66 -21.18 -13.78
N GLY A 138 -16.57 -21.69 -14.63
CA GLY A 138 -18.01 -21.50 -14.47
C GLY A 138 -18.89 -22.42 -15.30
N GLY A 139 -20.20 -22.41 -15.04
CA GLY A 139 -21.12 -23.39 -15.63
C GLY A 139 -22.48 -23.48 -14.95
N LYS A 140 -23.14 -24.63 -15.11
CA LYS A 140 -24.45 -24.90 -14.52
C LYS A 140 -24.31 -25.30 -13.05
N VAL A 141 -24.99 -24.59 -12.15
CA VAL A 141 -25.12 -25.01 -10.74
C VAL A 141 -26.13 -26.15 -10.66
N VAL A 142 -25.79 -27.21 -9.92
CA VAL A 142 -26.66 -28.38 -9.76
C VAL A 142 -26.95 -28.59 -8.28
N ASP A 143 -28.23 -28.47 -7.91
CA ASP A 143 -28.68 -28.71 -6.55
C ASP A 143 -28.62 -30.20 -6.19
N LEU A 144 -27.95 -30.48 -5.07
CA LEU A 144 -27.77 -31.85 -4.58
C LEU A 144 -29.06 -32.41 -3.93
N VAL A 145 -29.73 -31.62 -3.08
CA VAL A 145 -30.86 -32.07 -2.25
C VAL A 145 -32.16 -32.16 -3.06
N SER A 146 -32.95 -33.24 -2.91
CA SER A 146 -34.21 -33.40 -3.67
C SER A 146 -35.30 -32.42 -3.24
N ASP A 147 -36.09 -31.96 -4.21
CA ASP A 147 -37.52 -31.67 -4.00
C ASP A 147 -38.33 -32.59 -4.94
N VAL A 148 -39.58 -32.88 -4.55
CA VAL A 148 -40.55 -33.79 -5.15
C VAL A 148 -40.91 -33.41 -6.60
N SER A 149 -40.47 -32.25 -7.08
CA SER A 149 -40.72 -31.66 -8.40
C SER A 149 -39.80 -32.15 -9.53
N GLY A 150 -38.77 -32.96 -9.26
CA GLY A 150 -37.94 -33.60 -10.30
C GLY A 150 -36.80 -32.73 -10.88
N SER A 151 -36.60 -31.50 -10.38
CA SER A 151 -35.60 -30.55 -10.88
C SER A 151 -34.19 -30.66 -10.24
N LYS A 152 -33.99 -31.58 -9.27
CA LYS A 152 -32.78 -31.69 -8.43
C LYS A 152 -32.16 -33.09 -8.44
N LEU A 153 -30.86 -33.23 -8.12
CA LEU A 153 -30.07 -34.47 -8.30
C LEU A 153 -30.53 -35.65 -7.43
N GLY A 154 -31.14 -35.39 -6.28
CA GLY A 154 -31.71 -36.44 -5.41
C GLY A 154 -30.74 -37.03 -4.38
N PHE A 155 -29.67 -36.33 -4.04
CA PHE A 155 -28.73 -36.69 -3.00
C PHE A 155 -29.09 -36.01 -1.68
N ASN A 156 -29.72 -36.77 -0.78
CA ASN A 156 -30.15 -36.27 0.52
C ASN A 156 -29.01 -36.42 1.53
N ILE A 157 -28.43 -35.29 1.94
CA ILE A 157 -27.32 -35.23 2.90
C ILE A 157 -27.86 -35.54 4.31
N ARG A 158 -27.25 -36.53 4.97
CA ARG A 158 -27.52 -36.92 6.36
C ARG A 158 -26.50 -36.37 7.35
N ALA A 159 -25.24 -36.22 6.92
CA ALA A 159 -24.19 -35.65 7.73
C ALA A 159 -23.11 -34.99 6.86
N SER A 160 -22.50 -33.94 7.39
CA SER A 160 -21.27 -33.34 6.88
C SER A 160 -20.18 -33.49 7.96
N VAL A 161 -18.97 -33.85 7.55
CA VAL A 161 -17.82 -34.00 8.46
C VAL A 161 -16.61 -33.32 7.85
N GLY A 162 -15.86 -32.56 8.67
CA GLY A 162 -14.66 -31.83 8.21
C GLY A 162 -14.96 -30.54 7.44
N THR A 163 -16.21 -30.09 7.41
CA THR A 163 -16.63 -28.84 6.75
C THR A 163 -16.42 -27.59 7.61
N GLY A 164 -16.15 -27.73 8.92
CA GLY A 164 -15.76 -26.65 9.83
C GLY A 164 -14.28 -26.24 9.69
N MET A 165 -13.65 -25.84 10.79
CA MET A 165 -12.25 -25.40 10.82
C MET A 165 -11.29 -26.43 10.20
N PRO A 166 -10.37 -26.02 9.29
CA PRO A 166 -9.38 -26.92 8.72
C PRO A 166 -8.34 -27.33 9.77
N PRO A 167 -7.65 -28.47 9.57
CA PRO A 167 -6.62 -28.91 10.48
C PRO A 167 -5.46 -27.91 10.54
N ILE A 168 -5.08 -27.57 11.77
CA ILE A 168 -3.94 -26.70 12.08
C ILE A 168 -2.79 -27.56 12.59
N GLU A 169 -1.61 -27.33 12.06
CA GLU A 169 -0.37 -27.88 12.59
C GLU A 169 0.41 -26.78 13.34
N LEU A 170 0.79 -27.12 14.57
CA LEU A 170 1.69 -26.31 15.39
C LEU A 170 3.11 -26.81 15.16
N ILE A 171 3.99 -25.92 14.72
CA ILE A 171 5.43 -26.19 14.64
C ILE A 171 6.07 -25.65 15.90
N ASP A 172 6.41 -26.58 16.80
CA ASP A 172 7.13 -26.30 18.03
C ASP A 172 8.56 -26.82 17.90
N THR A 173 9.52 -26.00 18.32
CA THR A 173 10.92 -26.41 18.42
C THR A 173 11.32 -26.46 19.89
N LEU A 174 11.79 -27.61 20.35
CA LEU A 174 12.30 -27.77 21.71
C LEU A 174 13.69 -27.13 21.81
N PRO A 175 13.94 -26.19 22.74
CA PRO A 175 15.29 -25.72 23.01
C PRO A 175 16.14 -26.86 23.59
N ALA A 176 17.40 -26.97 23.15
CA ALA A 176 18.39 -27.80 23.79
C ALA A 176 18.83 -27.11 25.10
N GLN A 177 18.28 -27.58 26.22
CA GLN A 177 18.44 -27.13 27.62
C GLN A 177 17.44 -26.06 28.10
N SER A 178 16.68 -26.46 29.12
CA SER A 178 15.67 -25.75 29.94
C SER A 178 14.20 -25.87 29.49
N ASP A 179 13.32 -26.10 30.47
CA ASP A 179 11.90 -26.45 30.33
C ASP A 179 11.07 -25.35 29.66
N GLY A 180 10.59 -25.63 28.44
CA GLY A 180 9.59 -24.86 27.70
C GLY A 180 9.57 -25.25 26.23
N ALA A 181 8.40 -25.51 25.63
CA ALA A 181 8.26 -25.64 24.19
C ALA A 181 7.86 -24.27 23.62
N ASP A 182 8.72 -23.67 22.80
CA ASP A 182 8.41 -22.41 22.12
C ASP A 182 7.68 -22.69 20.80
N HIS A 183 6.51 -22.08 20.65
CA HIS A 183 5.74 -22.10 19.41
C HIS A 183 6.31 -21.10 18.41
N GLN A 184 6.85 -21.58 17.29
CA GLN A 184 7.42 -20.71 16.26
C GLN A 184 6.41 -20.33 15.17
N ARG A 185 5.57 -21.28 14.74
CA ARG A 185 4.66 -21.05 13.61
C ARG A 185 3.46 -21.97 13.59
N THR A 186 2.32 -21.43 13.16
CA THR A 186 1.10 -22.18 12.85
C THR A 186 0.93 -22.27 11.32
N ILE A 187 0.65 -23.47 10.80
CA ILE A 187 0.37 -23.67 9.37
C ILE A 187 -0.99 -24.33 9.18
N THR A 188 -1.82 -23.77 8.30
CA THR A 188 -3.08 -24.41 7.87
C THR A 188 -2.79 -25.46 6.80
N ARG A 189 -3.14 -26.72 7.06
CA ARG A 189 -2.95 -27.84 6.12
C ARG A 189 -4.15 -27.97 5.15
N PRO A 190 -3.98 -28.69 4.03
CA PRO A 190 -5.09 -29.06 3.14
C PRO A 190 -6.26 -29.66 3.93
N ARG A 191 -7.49 -29.24 3.61
CA ARG A 191 -8.70 -29.76 4.25
C ARG A 191 -9.18 -31.01 3.53
N GLN A 192 -9.52 -32.05 4.29
CA GLN A 192 -10.31 -33.18 3.83
C GLN A 192 -11.70 -33.11 4.49
N PHE A 193 -12.75 -33.31 3.72
CA PHE A 193 -14.13 -33.25 4.21
C PHE A 193 -15.00 -34.26 3.48
N GLN A 194 -16.14 -34.64 4.08
CA GLN A 194 -17.04 -35.64 3.52
C GLN A 194 -18.51 -35.25 3.68
N LEU A 195 -19.31 -35.61 2.68
CA LEU A 195 -20.76 -35.53 2.68
C LEU A 195 -21.33 -36.94 2.66
N VAL A 196 -22.04 -37.29 3.72
CA VAL A 196 -22.69 -38.59 3.89
C VAL A 196 -24.17 -38.41 3.62
N GLY A 197 -24.73 -39.20 2.72
CA GLY A 197 -26.12 -39.07 2.31
C GLY A 197 -26.65 -40.27 1.55
N THR A 198 -27.89 -40.15 1.09
CA THR A 198 -28.55 -41.18 0.28
C THR A 198 -28.95 -40.62 -1.08
N LEU A 199 -28.52 -41.29 -2.15
CA LEU A 199 -28.96 -41.02 -3.49
C LEU A 199 -30.23 -41.83 -3.77
N THR A 200 -31.33 -41.15 -4.09
CA THR A 200 -32.63 -41.77 -4.36
C THR A 200 -33.12 -41.48 -5.77
N GLY A 201 -33.60 -42.52 -6.45
CA GLY A 201 -34.33 -42.43 -7.72
C GLY A 201 -35.74 -42.99 -7.62
N SER A 202 -36.63 -42.50 -8.49
CA SER A 202 -38.01 -42.98 -8.63
C SER A 202 -38.13 -44.32 -9.38
N SER A 203 -37.08 -44.70 -10.11
CA SER A 203 -36.94 -45.97 -10.83
C SER A 203 -35.46 -46.36 -10.95
N TRP A 204 -35.17 -47.61 -11.38
CA TRP A 204 -33.79 -48.04 -11.64
C TRP A 204 -33.09 -47.15 -12.69
N SER A 205 -33.81 -46.76 -13.75
CA SER A 205 -33.29 -45.89 -14.81
C SER A 205 -32.98 -44.48 -14.31
N ASP A 206 -33.90 -43.90 -13.52
CA ASP A 206 -33.74 -42.58 -12.92
C ASP A 206 -32.56 -42.56 -11.92
N TYR A 207 -32.44 -43.61 -11.10
CA TYR A 207 -31.30 -43.77 -10.20
C TYR A 207 -29.97 -43.82 -10.96
N LEU A 208 -29.85 -44.62 -12.03
CA LEU A 208 -28.63 -44.69 -12.83
C LEU A 208 -28.31 -43.37 -13.52
N SER A 209 -29.33 -42.66 -14.01
CA SER A 209 -29.19 -41.33 -14.60
C SER A 209 -28.60 -40.33 -13.60
N ARG A 210 -29.21 -40.21 -12.40
CA ARG A 210 -28.76 -39.33 -11.32
C ARG A 210 -27.34 -39.66 -10.87
N ARG A 211 -27.02 -40.95 -10.75
CA ARG A 211 -25.67 -41.41 -10.40
C ARG A 211 -24.64 -41.05 -11.47
N SER A 212 -24.99 -41.22 -12.76
CA SER A 212 -24.13 -40.80 -13.86
C SER A 212 -23.88 -39.30 -13.83
N THR A 213 -24.91 -38.48 -13.58
CA THR A 213 -24.75 -37.04 -13.41
C THR A 213 -23.84 -36.67 -12.25
N LEU A 214 -23.97 -37.35 -11.09
CA LEU A 214 -23.08 -37.14 -9.94
C LEU A 214 -21.62 -37.45 -10.27
N ILE A 215 -21.36 -38.56 -10.98
CA ILE A 215 -20.01 -38.91 -11.44
C ILE A 215 -19.47 -37.83 -12.38
N ASP A 216 -20.28 -37.37 -13.34
CA ASP A 216 -19.87 -36.34 -14.30
C ASP A 216 -19.57 -34.98 -13.66
N LEU A 217 -20.21 -34.65 -12.54
CA LEU A 217 -19.96 -33.41 -11.79
C LEU A 217 -18.60 -33.40 -11.10
N VAL A 218 -18.12 -34.56 -10.63
CA VAL A 218 -16.84 -34.69 -9.92
C VAL A 218 -15.70 -35.23 -10.79
N ASN A 219 -15.99 -35.55 -12.06
CA ASN A 219 -15.04 -36.16 -12.98
C ASN A 219 -13.98 -35.16 -13.44
N HIS A 220 -12.75 -35.36 -12.98
CA HIS A 220 -11.60 -34.51 -13.34
C HIS A 220 -11.12 -34.70 -14.79
N HIS A 221 -11.48 -35.80 -15.47
CA HIS A 221 -11.14 -36.04 -16.88
C HIS A 221 -12.05 -35.30 -17.88
N ARG A 222 -13.06 -34.57 -17.38
CA ARG A 222 -13.98 -33.83 -18.22
C ARG A 222 -13.30 -32.67 -18.96
N LEU A 223 -12.21 -32.15 -18.41
CA LEU A 223 -11.48 -31.01 -18.94
C LEU A 223 -10.02 -31.38 -19.24
N PRO A 224 -9.40 -30.72 -20.24
CA PRO A 224 -7.97 -30.89 -20.51
C PRO A 224 -7.09 -30.40 -19.35
N THR A 225 -7.55 -29.39 -18.62
CA THR A 225 -6.93 -28.92 -17.39
C THR A 225 -7.56 -29.65 -16.20
N ASP A 226 -6.72 -30.22 -15.34
CA ASP A 226 -7.18 -30.91 -14.13
C ASP A 226 -7.59 -29.87 -13.08
N GLU A 227 -8.77 -29.26 -13.22
CA GLU A 227 -9.29 -28.23 -12.32
C GLU A 227 -10.26 -28.80 -11.25
N PRO A 228 -10.27 -28.23 -10.03
CA PRO A 228 -11.20 -28.66 -8.98
C PRO A 228 -12.63 -28.16 -9.25
N PHE A 229 -13.64 -28.93 -8.81
CA PHE A 229 -15.02 -28.46 -8.84
C PHE A 229 -15.32 -27.57 -7.62
N GLU A 230 -16.39 -26.79 -7.70
CA GLU A 230 -16.84 -25.91 -6.62
C GLU A 230 -18.06 -26.49 -5.90
N LEU A 231 -17.97 -26.62 -4.58
CA LEU A 231 -19.09 -26.97 -3.71
C LEU A 231 -19.63 -25.71 -3.05
N ARG A 232 -20.94 -25.46 -3.19
CA ARG A 232 -21.64 -24.32 -2.58
C ARG A 232 -22.55 -24.78 -1.45
N TYR A 233 -22.63 -23.98 -0.40
CA TYR A 233 -23.58 -24.11 0.70
C TYR A 233 -24.36 -22.81 0.83
N GLU A 234 -25.69 -22.89 0.90
CA GLU A 234 -26.59 -21.74 1.00
C GLU A 234 -27.39 -21.83 2.30
N LEU A 235 -27.41 -20.74 3.06
CA LEU A 235 -28.23 -20.57 4.26
C LEU A 235 -28.69 -19.11 4.33
N ASP A 236 -30.00 -18.89 4.55
CA ASP A 236 -30.59 -17.55 4.78
C ASP A 236 -30.04 -16.47 3.83
N SER A 237 -30.00 -16.78 2.53
CA SER A 237 -29.54 -15.91 1.43
C SER A 237 -28.03 -15.62 1.37
N GLN A 238 -27.23 -16.24 2.23
CA GLN A 238 -25.77 -16.23 2.12
C GLN A 238 -25.26 -17.54 1.50
N VAL A 239 -24.32 -17.43 0.58
CA VAL A 239 -23.69 -18.59 -0.05
C VAL A 239 -22.20 -18.59 0.27
N VAL A 240 -21.69 -19.74 0.67
CA VAL A 240 -20.25 -19.98 0.77
C VAL A 240 -19.84 -21.11 -0.13
N ALA A 241 -18.66 -21.00 -0.72
CA ALA A 241 -18.13 -21.98 -1.65
C ALA A 241 -16.71 -22.43 -1.29
N ILE A 242 -16.39 -23.67 -1.65
CA ILE A 242 -15.05 -24.23 -1.56
C ILE A 242 -14.71 -25.00 -2.84
N LYS A 243 -13.50 -24.78 -3.36
CA LYS A 243 -12.96 -25.57 -4.47
C LYS A 243 -12.30 -26.84 -3.93
N ALA A 244 -12.75 -28.00 -4.39
CA ALA A 244 -12.27 -29.29 -3.90
C ALA A 244 -12.12 -30.33 -5.02
N ARG A 245 -11.34 -31.36 -4.75
CA ARG A 245 -11.21 -32.54 -5.61
C ARG A 245 -11.90 -33.73 -4.96
N TYR A 246 -12.51 -34.57 -5.78
CA TYR A 246 -13.07 -35.84 -5.32
C TYR A 246 -11.96 -36.84 -5.00
N GLU A 247 -12.10 -37.52 -3.86
CA GLU A 247 -11.11 -38.48 -3.36
C GLU A 247 -11.67 -39.91 -3.30
N GLY A 248 -12.97 -40.09 -3.03
CA GLY A 248 -13.59 -41.41 -2.93
C GLY A 248 -15.05 -41.34 -2.44
N GLY A 249 -15.77 -42.45 -2.45
CA GLY A 249 -17.17 -42.54 -2.02
C GLY A 249 -18.19 -42.99 -3.07
N LEU A 250 -17.80 -43.03 -4.35
CA LEU A 250 -18.59 -43.47 -5.50
C LEU A 250 -18.18 -44.87 -5.99
N GLU A 251 -17.43 -45.65 -5.22
CA GLU A 251 -16.99 -47.02 -5.57
C GLU A 251 -18.15 -48.04 -5.56
N LYS A 252 -19.37 -47.56 -5.32
CA LYS A 252 -20.64 -48.28 -5.14
C LYS A 252 -20.75 -48.93 -3.77
N GLY A 253 -21.55 -48.30 -2.91
CA GLY A 253 -21.76 -48.69 -1.52
C GLY A 253 -22.88 -49.71 -1.35
N THR A 254 -23.50 -49.71 -0.18
CA THR A 254 -24.67 -50.54 0.11
C THR A 254 -25.90 -49.98 -0.62
N SER A 255 -26.44 -50.74 -1.57
CA SER A 255 -27.72 -50.45 -2.19
C SER A 255 -28.86 -51.06 -1.37
N ILE A 256 -29.87 -50.27 -1.01
CA ILE A 256 -31.06 -50.74 -0.29
C ILE A 256 -32.24 -50.71 -1.26
N GLY A 257 -32.75 -51.87 -1.65
CA GLY A 257 -33.80 -51.96 -2.67
C GLY A 257 -33.29 -51.71 -4.10
N VAL A 258 -34.15 -51.14 -4.96
CA VAL A 258 -33.89 -50.99 -6.41
C VAL A 258 -33.51 -49.55 -6.84
N SER A 259 -33.53 -48.57 -5.96
CA SER A 259 -33.28 -47.17 -6.39
C SER A 259 -32.69 -46.27 -5.29
N LEU A 260 -32.07 -46.87 -4.27
CA LEU A 260 -31.44 -46.14 -3.17
C LEU A 260 -30.02 -46.66 -2.91
N GLU A 261 -29.08 -45.73 -2.78
CA GLU A 261 -27.69 -46.00 -2.41
C GLU A 261 -27.24 -45.05 -1.30
N GLU A 262 -26.59 -45.60 -0.27
CA GLU A 262 -25.91 -44.79 0.75
C GLU A 262 -24.48 -44.46 0.28
N LEU A 263 -24.16 -43.17 0.20
CA LEU A 263 -22.89 -42.65 -0.30
C LEU A 263 -22.20 -41.81 0.76
N SER A 264 -20.88 -41.94 0.83
CA SER A 264 -20.01 -41.09 1.65
C SER A 264 -18.98 -40.43 0.75
N LEU A 265 -19.36 -39.31 0.14
CA LEU A 265 -18.51 -38.58 -0.79
C LEU A 265 -17.39 -37.88 -0.02
N ARG A 266 -16.15 -38.22 -0.30
CA ARG A 266 -14.95 -37.64 0.29
C ARG A 266 -14.29 -36.69 -0.70
N PHE A 267 -13.87 -35.55 -0.17
CA PHE A 267 -13.30 -34.44 -0.93
C PHE A 267 -12.05 -33.90 -0.24
N LYS A 268 -11.15 -33.34 -1.04
CA LYS A 268 -9.93 -32.71 -0.56
C LYS A 268 -9.72 -31.34 -1.20
N ALA A 269 -9.64 -30.31 -0.38
CA ALA A 269 -9.26 -28.94 -0.77
C ALA A 269 -7.74 -28.78 -0.60
N GLN A 270 -7.01 -28.94 -1.71
CA GLN A 270 -5.54 -29.09 -1.70
C GLN A 270 -4.78 -27.75 -1.74
N LYS A 271 -5.20 -26.80 -2.58
CA LYS A 271 -4.53 -25.50 -2.75
C LYS A 271 -4.94 -24.50 -1.66
N ASP A 272 -6.22 -24.53 -1.29
CA ASP A 272 -6.82 -23.55 -0.41
C ASP A 272 -7.88 -24.20 0.48
N PRO A 273 -7.66 -24.31 1.80
CA PRO A 273 -8.55 -25.01 2.71
C PRO A 273 -9.72 -24.13 3.21
N PHE A 274 -9.87 -22.89 2.75
CA PHE A 274 -10.89 -21.97 3.26
C PHE A 274 -12.20 -22.01 2.45
N TRP A 275 -13.30 -21.71 3.13
CA TRP A 275 -14.55 -21.35 2.46
C TRP A 275 -14.50 -19.89 2.04
N TYR A 276 -15.12 -19.56 0.93
CA TYR A 276 -15.24 -18.21 0.43
C TYR A 276 -16.68 -17.78 0.46
N SER A 277 -16.97 -16.55 0.88
CA SER A 277 -18.29 -16.03 0.57
C SER A 277 -18.44 -15.93 -0.95
N VAL A 278 -19.63 -16.22 -1.43
CA VAL A 278 -20.09 -16.06 -2.80
C VAL A 278 -21.37 -15.25 -2.69
N MET A 279 -21.50 -14.22 -3.50
CA MET A 279 -22.70 -13.41 -3.56
C MET A 279 -23.88 -14.33 -3.87
N GLY A 280 -24.77 -14.47 -2.89
CA GLY A 280 -25.73 -15.57 -2.85
C GLY A 280 -26.65 -15.53 -4.03
N THR A 281 -26.51 -16.50 -4.95
CA THR A 281 -27.15 -16.53 -6.27
C THR A 281 -27.49 -15.12 -6.75
N GLY A 282 -26.59 -14.11 -6.72
CA GLY A 282 -27.08 -12.74 -6.42
C GLY A 282 -26.33 -11.56 -7.00
N SER A 283 -25.03 -11.67 -7.20
CA SER A 283 -24.33 -10.91 -8.22
C SER A 283 -23.69 -11.92 -9.16
N GLY A 284 -23.15 -11.44 -10.26
CA GLY A 284 -22.61 -12.30 -11.27
C GLY A 284 -21.45 -13.13 -10.76
N GLU A 285 -21.69 -14.37 -10.34
CA GLU A 285 -20.62 -15.15 -9.76
C GLU A 285 -20.55 -16.62 -10.20
N SER A 286 -19.53 -16.87 -11.00
CA SER A 286 -18.50 -17.83 -10.59
C SER A 286 -17.49 -17.26 -9.57
N GLY A 287 -17.59 -15.97 -9.26
CA GLY A 287 -16.75 -15.22 -8.33
C GLY A 287 -17.08 -15.45 -6.85
N ARG A 288 -16.26 -14.88 -6.00
CA ARG A 288 -16.38 -14.88 -4.55
C ARG A 288 -16.90 -13.49 -4.16
N GLN A 289 -17.68 -13.33 -3.10
CA GLN A 289 -17.97 -12.01 -2.54
C GLN A 289 -16.63 -11.32 -2.30
N HIS A 290 -16.37 -10.33 -3.15
CA HIS A 290 -15.14 -9.57 -3.05
C HIS A 290 -15.43 -8.39 -2.15
N GLY A 291 -14.75 -8.33 -1.01
CA GLY A 291 -14.54 -7.02 -0.42
C GLY A 291 -13.81 -6.19 -1.47
N ALA A 292 -14.32 -4.99 -1.74
CA ALA A 292 -13.77 -4.12 -2.76
C ALA A 292 -13.70 -2.71 -2.21
N VAL A 293 -12.58 -2.04 -2.47
CA VAL A 293 -12.39 -0.63 -2.15
C VAL A 293 -11.76 0.02 -3.37
N THR A 294 -12.42 1.06 -3.88
CA THR A 294 -11.78 2.03 -4.77
C THR A 294 -11.00 2.98 -3.88
N ALA A 295 -9.68 2.96 -4.00
CA ALA A 295 -8.78 3.76 -3.20
C ALA A 295 -8.52 5.10 -3.90
N THR A 296 -8.62 6.18 -3.14
CA THR A 296 -8.02 7.45 -3.53
C THR A 296 -6.51 7.29 -3.43
N VAL A 297 -5.79 7.59 -4.51
CA VAL A 297 -4.33 7.35 -4.62
C VAL A 297 -3.51 8.59 -4.27
N HIS A 298 -4.19 9.70 -4.02
CA HIS A 298 -3.63 11.04 -4.00
C HIS A 298 -4.25 11.84 -2.86
N GLY A 299 -3.54 11.89 -1.74
CA GLY A 299 -3.80 12.80 -0.63
C GLY A 299 -3.11 14.14 -0.86
N SER A 300 -3.65 15.19 -0.25
CA SER A 300 -3.09 16.53 -0.33
C SER A 300 -2.98 17.14 1.06
N LEU A 301 -1.75 17.50 1.43
CA LEU A 301 -1.44 18.15 2.69
C LEU A 301 -0.96 19.57 2.41
N SER A 302 -1.52 20.56 3.11
CA SER A 302 -0.92 21.89 3.13
C SER A 302 0.35 21.83 3.96
N ALA A 303 1.51 21.94 3.33
CA ALA A 303 2.77 21.82 4.03
C ALA A 303 3.43 23.20 4.17
N PHE A 304 3.57 23.64 5.41
CA PHE A 304 4.22 24.90 5.77
C PHE A 304 5.74 24.71 5.89
N ARG A 305 6.39 24.10 4.88
CA ARG A 305 7.86 23.84 4.84
C ARG A 305 8.41 22.87 5.89
N VAL A 306 7.54 22.38 6.77
CA VAL A 306 7.81 21.23 7.63
C VAL A 306 6.74 20.18 7.38
N LEU A 307 7.19 18.95 7.20
CA LEU A 307 6.34 17.78 7.05
C LEU A 307 6.78 16.71 8.05
N ASN A 308 5.82 15.98 8.62
CA ASN A 308 6.08 14.87 9.52
C ASN A 308 5.59 13.56 8.90
N ARG A 309 6.39 12.50 9.00
CA ARG A 309 5.94 11.13 8.87
C ARG A 309 5.87 10.54 10.27
N GLY A 310 4.66 10.29 10.77
CA GLY A 310 4.44 9.72 12.09
C GLY A 310 5.02 8.31 12.24
N ILE A 311 5.08 7.81 13.48
CA ILE A 311 5.50 6.42 13.79
C ILE A 311 4.65 5.36 13.08
N ASN A 312 3.39 5.69 12.82
CA ASN A 312 2.45 4.87 12.04
C ASN A 312 2.77 4.85 10.54
N GLY A 313 3.79 5.60 10.09
CA GLY A 313 4.20 5.71 8.70
C GLY A 313 3.36 6.67 7.86
N VAL A 314 2.32 7.29 8.45
CA VAL A 314 1.41 8.23 7.79
C VAL A 314 2.03 9.62 7.75
N TRP A 315 1.80 10.34 6.65
CA TRP A 315 2.24 11.72 6.50
C TRP A 315 1.21 12.68 7.10
N ASP A 316 1.70 13.62 7.89
CA ASP A 316 0.92 14.69 8.49
C ASP A 316 1.62 16.03 8.25
N ASN A 317 0.82 17.08 8.09
CA ASN A 317 1.32 18.43 8.11
C ASN A 317 1.60 18.90 9.55
N MET A 318 2.46 19.90 9.69
CA MET A 318 2.70 20.59 10.96
C MET A 318 2.18 22.02 10.85
N ASP A 319 0.86 22.15 11.02
CA ASP A 319 0.04 23.31 10.65
C ASP A 319 0.56 24.69 11.09
N GLY A 320 0.14 25.68 10.28
CA GLY A 320 0.31 27.13 10.36
C GLY A 320 0.81 27.75 11.67
N GLY A 321 1.98 28.39 11.58
CA GLY A 321 2.58 29.17 12.66
C GLY A 321 4.01 29.62 12.33
N LEU A 322 4.63 28.99 11.33
CA LEU A 322 5.82 29.50 10.63
C LEU A 322 5.45 30.73 9.77
N SER A 323 6.41 31.62 9.51
CA SER A 323 6.09 32.91 8.89
C SER A 323 5.72 32.81 7.41
N ASP A 324 4.78 33.66 6.99
CA ASP A 324 4.39 33.83 5.59
C ASP A 324 5.44 34.67 4.83
N GLY A 325 5.85 34.25 3.61
CA GLY A 325 6.91 34.88 2.78
C GLY A 325 8.04 33.94 2.34
N ASP A 326 9.01 34.37 1.52
CA ASP A 326 10.14 33.55 1.00
C ASP A 326 11.15 33.13 2.09
N VAL A 327 10.76 32.17 2.92
CA VAL A 327 11.52 31.68 4.07
C VAL A 327 11.71 30.17 3.95
N GLU A 328 12.84 29.64 4.39
CA GLU A 328 13.18 28.21 4.30
C GLU A 328 13.42 27.65 5.70
N VAL A 329 13.07 26.38 5.95
CA VAL A 329 13.39 25.71 7.22
C VAL A 329 14.74 25.02 7.11
N THR A 330 15.78 25.64 7.66
CA THR A 330 17.17 25.22 7.44
C THR A 330 17.64 24.18 8.43
N GLN A 331 17.09 24.15 9.64
CA GLN A 331 17.48 23.21 10.70
C GLN A 331 16.26 22.74 11.50
N LEU A 332 16.28 21.47 11.88
CA LEU A 332 15.33 20.85 12.80
C LEU A 332 16.10 20.10 13.89
N VAL A 333 15.72 20.28 15.15
CA VAL A 333 16.26 19.50 16.27
C VAL A 333 15.15 19.09 17.24
N GLN A 334 15.33 17.98 17.93
CA GLN A 334 14.50 17.60 19.06
C GLN A 334 15.19 18.02 20.37
N GLY A 335 14.53 18.85 21.17
CA GLY A 335 15.00 19.24 22.50
C GLY A 335 14.97 18.09 23.51
N LEU A 336 15.68 18.24 24.63
CA LEU A 336 15.64 17.25 25.72
C LEU A 336 14.27 17.15 26.41
N ASP A 337 13.40 18.15 26.19
CA ASP A 337 12.01 18.17 26.61
C ASP A 337 11.07 17.37 25.68
N GLY A 338 11.60 16.82 24.58
CA GLY A 338 10.89 16.04 23.59
C GLY A 338 10.24 16.88 22.48
N LYS A 339 10.29 18.22 22.55
CA LYS A 339 9.69 19.11 21.56
C LYS A 339 10.56 19.26 20.33
N ILE A 340 9.93 19.64 19.22
CA ILE A 340 10.62 19.90 17.96
C ILE A 340 10.85 21.40 17.83
N TYR A 341 12.10 21.76 17.52
CA TYR A 341 12.50 23.12 17.23
C TYR A 341 12.84 23.24 15.75
N ALA A 342 12.36 24.31 15.11
CA ALA A 342 12.61 24.62 13.72
C ALA A 342 13.25 26.00 13.56
N ALA A 343 14.33 26.06 12.79
CA ALA A 343 14.97 27.31 12.41
C ALA A 343 14.50 27.74 11.02
N GLU A 344 13.91 28.93 10.93
CA GLU A 344 13.48 29.60 9.70
C GLU A 344 14.53 30.62 9.28
N THR A 345 14.86 30.68 7.98
CA THR A 345 15.74 31.70 7.40
C THR A 345 15.06 32.35 6.19
N ALA A 346 14.86 33.68 6.24
CA ALA A 346 14.18 34.41 5.16
C ALA A 346 15.20 34.91 4.14
N GLY A 347 15.19 34.35 2.94
CA GLY A 347 16.19 34.62 1.90
C GLY A 347 16.43 36.13 1.66
N ALA A 348 15.57 36.80 0.89
CA ALA A 348 15.77 38.20 0.51
C ALA A 348 15.32 39.23 1.58
N VAL A 349 14.59 38.79 2.62
CA VAL A 349 13.91 39.69 3.58
C VAL A 349 14.50 39.65 5.00
N GLY A 350 15.55 38.85 5.22
CA GLY A 350 16.51 39.04 6.30
C GLY A 350 15.98 38.86 7.72
N ARG A 351 15.25 37.77 8.00
CA ARG A 351 14.80 37.42 9.35
C ARG A 351 15.02 35.94 9.63
N ALA A 352 16.02 35.64 10.44
CA ALA A 352 16.19 34.35 11.09
C ALA A 352 15.24 34.25 12.28
N ARG A 353 14.58 33.11 12.46
CA ARG A 353 13.63 32.84 13.55
C ARG A 353 13.74 31.40 14.02
N VAL A 354 13.41 31.15 15.28
CA VAL A 354 13.31 29.80 15.82
C VAL A 354 11.93 29.60 16.42
N TYR A 355 11.29 28.50 16.05
CA TYR A 355 9.97 28.12 16.54
C TYR A 355 10.06 26.82 17.30
N GLU A 356 9.17 26.67 18.27
CA GLU A 356 8.94 25.47 19.05
C GLU A 356 7.58 24.89 18.66
N TRP A 357 7.53 23.58 18.42
CA TRP A 357 6.30 22.82 18.20
C TRP A 357 5.85 22.19 19.51
N ASP A 358 4.63 22.53 19.95
CA ASP A 358 4.04 22.02 21.18
C ASP A 358 3.22 20.73 21.01
N GLY A 359 3.17 20.18 19.79
CA GLY A 359 2.31 19.05 19.40
C GLY A 359 1.11 19.46 18.56
N SER A 360 0.78 20.76 18.51
CA SER A 360 -0.39 21.28 17.80
C SER A 360 -0.14 22.58 17.04
N SER A 361 0.81 23.41 17.47
CA SER A 361 1.11 24.69 16.85
C SER A 361 2.58 25.09 16.99
N TRP A 362 3.06 25.89 16.03
CA TRP A 362 4.38 26.52 16.10
C TRP A 362 4.31 27.83 16.88
N THR A 363 5.13 27.95 17.93
CA THR A 363 5.29 29.17 18.72
C THR A 363 6.70 29.74 18.52
N LEU A 364 6.79 31.01 18.13
CA LEU A 364 8.06 31.73 18.04
C LEU A 364 8.70 31.86 19.43
N ILE A 365 9.95 31.42 19.59
CA ILE A 365 10.66 31.53 20.88
C ILE A 365 11.52 32.80 20.98
N GLY A 366 11.46 33.45 22.14
CA GLY A 366 12.29 34.61 22.49
C GLY A 366 12.02 35.89 21.71
N GLY A 367 10.98 35.96 20.87
CA GLY A 367 10.66 37.17 20.08
C GLY A 367 11.76 37.61 19.11
N GLY A 368 12.76 36.74 18.87
CA GLY A 368 13.96 37.02 18.08
C GLY A 368 13.62 37.28 16.62
N THR A 369 13.41 38.54 16.27
CA THR A 369 13.56 39.00 14.90
C THR A 369 14.96 39.59 14.80
N ALA A 370 15.87 38.90 14.13
CA ALA A 370 17.10 39.55 13.70
C ALA A 370 16.71 40.83 12.93
N THR A 371 17.27 41.98 13.32
CA THR A 371 16.96 43.27 12.69
C THR A 371 17.34 43.23 11.21
N GLU A 372 16.62 43.95 10.35
CA GLU A 372 16.75 43.93 8.88
C GLU A 372 18.21 43.74 8.40
N GLY A 373 18.50 42.53 7.91
CA GLY A 373 19.83 42.08 7.46
C GLY A 373 19.83 40.57 7.18
N ALA A 374 20.65 40.10 6.24
CA ALA A 374 20.67 38.70 5.79
C ALA A 374 21.26 37.75 6.87
N ASN A 375 20.42 37.36 7.83
CA ASN A 375 20.76 36.41 8.88
C ASN A 375 20.31 35.01 8.46
N ASP A 376 21.26 34.14 8.13
CA ASP A 376 20.99 32.72 7.91
C ASP A 376 21.35 31.92 9.16
N ILE A 377 20.49 30.99 9.57
CA ILE A 377 20.81 30.02 10.60
C ILE A 377 21.54 28.85 9.95
N VAL A 378 22.84 28.76 10.21
CA VAL A 378 23.75 27.77 9.61
C VAL A 378 23.98 26.54 10.50
N GLY A 379 23.55 26.59 11.75
CA GLY A 379 23.63 25.47 12.67
C GLY A 379 22.69 25.63 13.86
N MET A 380 22.10 24.52 14.29
CA MET A 380 21.29 24.43 15.49
C MET A 380 21.61 23.13 16.23
N VAL A 381 21.87 23.22 17.52
CA VAL A 381 22.26 22.08 18.38
C VAL A 381 21.62 22.20 19.75
N VAL A 382 21.44 21.07 20.43
CA VAL A 382 20.85 21.01 21.77
C VAL A 382 21.96 20.85 22.80
N ALA A 383 22.07 21.82 23.70
CA ALA A 383 23.03 21.85 24.79
C ALA A 383 22.73 20.76 25.84
N PRO A 384 23.74 20.28 26.59
CA PRO A 384 23.55 19.27 27.63
C PRO A 384 22.60 19.69 28.76
N ASP A 385 22.41 20.99 28.97
CA ASP A 385 21.47 21.57 29.92
C ASP A 385 20.03 21.70 29.37
N GLY A 386 19.81 21.30 28.12
CA GLY A 386 18.54 21.41 27.41
C GLY A 386 18.36 22.70 26.63
N GLY A 387 19.31 23.63 26.67
CA GLY A 387 19.24 24.88 25.90
C GLY A 387 19.39 24.66 24.39
N ILE A 388 18.75 25.50 23.58
CA ILE A 388 18.90 25.47 22.11
C ILE A 388 19.98 26.46 21.71
N ILE A 389 21.08 26.00 21.11
CA ILE A 389 22.15 26.85 20.59
C ILE A 389 22.00 26.97 19.08
N ILE A 390 22.05 28.20 18.57
CA ILE A 390 22.07 28.48 17.14
C ILE A 390 23.31 29.28 16.74
N ALA A 391 23.71 29.13 15.48
CA ALA A 391 24.72 29.94 14.82
C ALA A 391 24.11 30.73 13.66
N THR A 392 24.41 32.02 13.60
CA THR A 392 23.94 32.95 12.57
C THR A 392 25.09 33.54 11.77
N THR A 393 24.87 33.86 10.49
CA THR A 393 25.88 34.44 9.60
C THR A 393 26.39 35.82 10.04
N GLU A 394 25.59 36.57 10.81
CA GLU A 394 25.98 37.88 11.34
C GLU A 394 26.51 37.78 12.77
N THR A 395 27.52 38.60 13.08
CA THR A 395 28.27 38.51 14.34
C THR A 395 27.79 39.43 15.45
N SER A 396 26.74 40.24 15.23
CA SER A 396 26.41 41.32 16.17
C SER A 396 24.94 41.67 16.42
N ASN A 397 23.92 41.11 15.76
CA ASN A 397 22.56 41.71 15.77
C ASN A 397 21.34 40.76 15.87
N TRP A 398 21.36 39.72 16.73
CA TRP A 398 20.16 38.86 16.90
C TRP A 398 18.96 39.60 17.53
N GLU A 399 19.21 40.51 18.47
CA GLU A 399 18.20 41.36 19.12
C GLU A 399 18.74 42.80 19.25
N SER A 400 17.87 43.76 19.58
CA SER A 400 18.16 45.21 19.70
C SER A 400 19.21 45.59 20.77
N GLY A 401 19.90 44.61 21.38
CA GLY A 401 20.95 44.76 22.38
C GLY A 401 22.35 44.28 21.95
N GLY A 402 22.54 43.82 20.70
CA GLY A 402 23.87 43.48 20.19
C GLY A 402 24.35 42.06 20.54
N ILE A 403 23.46 41.06 20.49
CA ILE A 403 23.78 39.66 20.82
C ILE A 403 24.51 39.01 19.62
N GLY A 404 25.64 38.35 19.87
CA GLY A 404 26.59 37.86 18.86
C GLY A 404 26.15 36.66 17.99
N ALA A 405 27.06 36.13 17.17
CA ALA A 405 26.81 35.11 16.12
C ALA A 405 26.42 33.70 16.60
N VAL A 406 26.73 33.37 17.86
CA VAL A 406 26.39 32.09 18.46
C VAL A 406 25.67 32.38 19.77
N ILE A 407 24.44 31.89 19.89
CA ILE A 407 23.52 32.24 20.97
C ILE A 407 22.80 31.00 21.49
N SER A 408 22.42 31.03 22.76
CA SER A 408 21.73 29.96 23.46
C SER A 408 20.42 30.45 24.06
N TRP A 409 19.36 29.68 23.84
CA TRP A 409 18.05 29.83 24.46
C TRP A 409 17.96 28.95 25.71
N ASN A 410 17.70 29.57 26.86
CA ASN A 410 17.58 28.89 28.15
C ASN A 410 16.12 28.57 28.56
N GLY A 411 15.16 28.72 27.65
CA GLY A 411 13.73 28.60 27.94
C GLY A 411 13.03 29.93 28.26
N SER A 412 13.76 31.04 28.41
CA SER A 412 13.16 32.35 28.71
C SER A 412 13.82 33.53 27.99
N SER A 413 15.13 33.45 27.70
CA SER A 413 15.88 34.52 27.04
C SER A 413 17.00 33.95 26.17
N TRP A 414 17.32 34.65 25.08
CA TRP A 414 18.54 34.41 24.31
C TRP A 414 19.76 35.03 25.02
N SER A 415 20.88 34.32 24.99
CA SER A 415 22.15 34.79 25.55
C SER A 415 23.32 34.41 24.64
N GLN A 416 24.34 35.26 24.57
CA GLN A 416 25.49 35.02 23.73
C GLN A 416 26.41 33.93 24.29
N VAL A 417 26.90 33.04 23.42
CA VAL A 417 27.85 31.96 23.77
C VAL A 417 29.28 32.40 23.43
N GLY A 418 29.93 33.08 24.37
CA GLY A 418 31.27 33.64 24.20
C GLY A 418 31.36 34.65 23.06
N THR A 419 32.57 35.02 22.64
CA THR A 419 32.77 35.89 21.45
C THR A 419 33.30 35.04 20.30
N PRO A 420 32.47 34.72 19.28
CA PRO A 420 32.91 33.99 18.10
C PRO A 420 34.10 34.69 17.41
N PRO A 421 35.10 33.94 16.91
CA PRO A 421 36.27 34.53 16.27
C PRO A 421 35.97 35.15 14.90
N SER A 422 34.99 34.63 14.17
CA SER A 422 34.47 35.17 12.91
C SER A 422 33.07 34.62 12.63
N THR A 423 32.54 34.81 11.42
CA THR A 423 31.22 34.27 11.04
C THR A 423 31.19 32.74 11.15
N PRO A 424 30.27 32.15 11.91
CA PRO A 424 30.13 30.69 12.00
C PRO A 424 29.60 30.12 10.69
N THR A 425 29.97 28.86 10.41
CA THR A 425 29.53 28.11 9.22
C THR A 425 28.82 26.81 9.60
N CYS A 426 29.13 26.24 10.76
CA CYS A 426 28.43 25.08 11.33
C CYS A 426 28.68 24.99 12.84
N LEU A 427 27.83 24.23 13.54
CA LEU A 427 27.98 23.89 14.96
C LEU A 427 27.88 22.39 15.17
N ALA A 428 28.56 21.88 16.19
CA ALA A 428 28.39 20.52 16.68
C ALA A 428 28.59 20.44 18.19
N ILE A 429 27.79 19.59 18.84
CA ILE A 429 27.98 19.23 20.25
C ILE A 429 28.51 17.80 20.30
N ALA A 430 29.62 17.62 21.00
CA ALA A 430 30.19 16.32 21.23
C ALA A 430 29.43 15.55 22.33
N PRO A 431 29.50 14.20 22.37
CA PRO A 431 28.82 13.40 23.39
C PRO A 431 29.20 13.73 24.84
N ASN A 432 30.35 14.36 25.06
CA ASN A 432 30.81 14.83 26.37
C ASN A 432 30.28 16.24 26.74
N GLY A 433 29.50 16.87 25.86
CA GLY A 433 28.95 18.21 26.04
C GLY A 433 29.80 19.36 25.51
N ASP A 434 30.98 19.08 24.95
CA ASP A 434 31.83 20.12 24.36
C ASP A 434 31.19 20.69 23.09
N LEU A 435 31.17 22.02 22.96
CA LEU A 435 30.68 22.72 21.78
C LEU A 435 31.84 23.05 20.82
N TYR A 436 31.65 22.69 19.56
CA TYR A 436 32.56 22.98 18.45
C TYR A 436 31.85 23.83 17.39
N GLY A 437 32.63 24.68 16.72
CA GLY A 437 32.15 25.55 15.66
C GLY A 437 33.15 25.62 14.52
N GLY A 438 32.61 25.57 13.30
CA GLY A 438 33.33 25.96 12.10
C GLY A 438 33.11 27.44 11.86
N PHE A 439 34.17 28.14 11.44
CA PHE A 439 34.14 29.57 11.22
C PHE A 439 34.73 29.94 9.85
N SER A 440 34.38 31.14 9.37
CA SER A 440 34.83 31.67 8.09
C SER A 440 36.36 31.62 7.97
N GLY A 441 36.84 31.31 6.76
CA GLY A 441 38.26 31.04 6.53
C GLY A 441 38.73 29.64 6.95
N GLY A 442 37.81 28.75 7.34
CA GLY A 442 38.10 27.34 7.62
C GLY A 442 38.57 27.04 9.03
N ALA A 443 38.41 27.97 9.98
CA ALA A 443 38.83 27.75 11.36
C ALA A 443 37.87 26.78 12.08
N LEU A 444 38.44 25.78 12.75
CA LEU A 444 37.74 24.89 13.68
C LEU A 444 38.05 25.35 15.10
N CYS A 445 37.03 25.72 15.86
CA CYS A 445 37.21 26.16 17.24
C CYS A 445 36.37 25.35 18.22
N LYS A 446 36.88 25.24 19.45
CA LYS A 446 36.21 24.64 20.61
C LYS A 446 35.85 25.72 21.61
N TYR A 447 34.66 25.64 22.18
CA TYR A 447 34.20 26.51 23.27
C TYR A 447 34.47 25.85 24.62
N ASP A 448 35.10 26.58 25.55
CA ASP A 448 35.48 26.09 26.88
C ASP A 448 34.50 26.49 28.01
N GLY A 449 33.35 27.07 27.66
CA GLY A 449 32.41 27.66 28.62
C GLY A 449 32.63 29.17 28.85
N SER A 450 33.70 29.75 28.30
CA SER A 450 33.99 31.17 28.39
C SER A 450 34.46 31.77 27.05
N SER A 451 35.30 31.07 26.30
CA SER A 451 35.99 31.56 25.11
C SER A 451 36.06 30.50 24.01
N TRP A 452 36.17 30.98 22.77
CA TRP A 452 36.41 30.14 21.59
C TRP A 452 37.90 30.05 21.31
N THR A 453 38.44 28.83 21.31
CA THR A 453 39.85 28.56 20.99
C THR A 453 39.95 27.81 19.67
N SER A 454 40.71 28.33 18.72
CA SER A 454 41.01 27.63 17.46
C SER A 454 41.90 26.42 17.73
N ILE A 455 41.50 25.25 17.25
CA ILE A 455 42.25 23.99 17.42
C ILE A 455 42.84 23.48 16.11
N ALA A 456 42.27 23.87 14.96
CA ALA A 456 42.77 23.52 13.63
C ALA A 456 42.18 24.49 12.58
N SER A 457 42.70 24.45 11.35
CA SER A 457 42.13 25.23 10.25
C SER A 457 42.27 24.54 8.89
N GLY A 458 41.21 24.55 8.09
CA GLY A 458 41.25 24.26 6.67
C GLY A 458 41.56 25.51 5.83
N ASP A 459 41.93 25.32 4.56
CA ASP A 459 42.10 26.40 3.58
C ASP A 459 40.76 26.95 3.04
N ASN A 460 39.64 26.36 3.43
CA ASN A 460 38.31 26.73 2.99
C ASN A 460 37.25 26.34 4.04
N VAL A 461 36.00 26.68 3.77
CA VAL A 461 34.84 26.51 4.65
C VAL A 461 34.69 25.07 5.14
N ILE A 462 34.42 24.94 6.45
CA ILE A 462 33.96 23.72 7.09
C ILE A 462 32.42 23.73 7.08
N GLU A 463 31.81 22.71 6.48
CA GLU A 463 30.35 22.59 6.31
C GLU A 463 29.73 21.73 7.42
N CYS A 464 30.47 20.74 7.95
CA CYS A 464 29.97 19.88 9.02
C CYS A 464 31.09 19.40 9.96
N ILE A 465 30.70 19.19 11.22
CA ILE A 465 31.55 18.63 12.28
C ILE A 465 30.77 17.50 12.96
N LEU A 466 31.44 16.40 13.25
CA LEU A 466 30.86 15.29 14.02
C LEU A 466 31.91 14.72 14.97
N VAL A 467 31.55 14.59 16.24
CA VAL A 467 32.46 14.04 17.27
C VAL A 467 31.92 12.69 17.72
N ALA A 468 32.74 11.65 17.57
CA ALA A 468 32.40 10.29 17.99
C ALA A 468 32.46 10.14 19.52
N ARG A 469 31.79 9.12 20.06
CA ARG A 469 31.90 8.76 21.49
C ARG A 469 33.32 8.41 21.93
N SER A 470 34.18 8.00 21.00
CA SER A 470 35.60 7.76 21.25
C SER A 470 36.42 9.04 21.46
N GLY A 471 35.86 10.22 21.15
CA GLY A 471 36.59 11.49 21.09
C GLY A 471 37.16 11.82 19.71
N ARG A 472 37.05 10.92 18.73
CA ARG A 472 37.46 11.21 17.34
C ARG A 472 36.62 12.34 16.75
N ILE A 473 37.29 13.36 16.21
CA ILE A 473 36.65 14.51 15.56
C ILE A 473 36.69 14.29 14.05
N TRP A 474 35.55 14.44 13.39
CA TRP A 474 35.41 14.45 11.94
C TRP A 474 34.99 15.83 11.45
N VAL A 475 35.57 16.25 10.34
CA VAL A 475 35.34 17.55 9.73
C VAL A 475 35.15 17.38 8.23
N GLY A 476 33.99 17.77 7.73
CA GLY A 476 33.67 17.79 6.30
C GLY A 476 33.51 19.21 5.78
N GLY A 477 33.89 19.47 4.53
CA GLY A 477 33.66 20.78 3.93
C GLY A 477 34.27 20.98 2.54
N ARG A 478 34.68 22.23 2.28
CA ARG A 478 35.19 22.68 0.97
C ARG A 478 36.72 22.73 0.86
N PHE A 479 37.42 22.30 1.89
CA PHE A 479 38.87 22.42 1.99
C PHE A 479 39.61 21.39 1.12
N THR A 480 40.81 21.76 0.68
CA THR A 480 41.77 20.90 -0.03
C THR A 480 43.02 20.61 0.81
N THR A 481 43.22 21.40 1.84
CA THR A 481 44.23 21.21 2.88
C THR A 481 43.60 21.46 4.24
N PHE A 482 43.99 20.66 5.24
CA PHE A 482 43.54 20.79 6.61
C PHE A 482 44.75 20.73 7.54
N ASP A 483 44.92 21.78 8.34
CA ASP A 483 46.08 22.01 9.20
C ASP A 483 47.42 21.87 8.46
N SER A 484 47.49 22.47 7.26
CA SER A 484 48.63 22.39 6.33
C SER A 484 48.93 20.98 5.76
N VAL A 485 48.10 19.98 6.03
CA VAL A 485 48.17 18.64 5.43
C VAL A 485 47.24 18.57 4.22
N SER A 486 47.67 17.94 3.12
CA SER A 486 46.81 17.75 1.94
C SER A 486 45.73 16.70 2.23
N ILE A 487 44.53 17.17 2.57
CA ILE A 487 43.36 16.36 2.89
C ILE A 487 42.17 16.99 2.16
N ASN A 488 41.59 16.26 1.21
CA ASN A 488 40.50 16.78 0.39
C ASN A 488 39.14 16.48 1.04
N ARG A 489 38.47 17.55 1.51
CA ARG A 489 37.04 17.61 1.88
C ARG A 489 36.58 16.85 3.12
N LEU A 490 37.31 15.83 3.58
CA LEU A 490 36.98 15.09 4.80
C LEU A 490 38.26 14.76 5.59
N ALA A 491 38.34 15.30 6.79
CA ALA A 491 39.46 15.13 7.70
C ALA A 491 38.97 14.55 9.05
N TYR A 492 39.82 13.78 9.72
CA TYR A 492 39.58 13.34 11.09
C TYR A 492 40.83 13.42 11.95
N SER A 493 40.60 13.50 13.27
CA SER A 493 41.65 13.50 14.29
C SER A 493 41.25 12.58 15.45
N ASP A 494 42.18 11.75 15.90
CA ASP A 494 42.05 10.83 17.04
C ASP A 494 42.62 11.40 18.35
N ASP A 495 43.26 12.56 18.29
CA ASP A 495 44.09 13.13 19.35
C ASP A 495 43.70 14.57 19.66
N ASN A 496 42.38 14.83 19.70
CA ASN A 496 41.78 16.13 20.03
C ASN A 496 42.29 17.28 19.15
N GLY A 497 42.54 17.01 17.86
CA GLY A 497 42.93 18.01 16.86
C GLY A 497 44.44 18.20 16.69
N ALA A 498 45.28 17.38 17.32
CA ALA A 498 46.74 17.51 17.22
C ALA A 498 47.32 16.94 15.91
N THR A 499 46.72 15.88 15.35
CA THR A 499 47.06 15.33 14.04
C THR A 499 45.81 15.07 13.22
N TRP A 500 45.91 15.38 11.92
CA TRP A 500 44.80 15.26 10.97
C TRP A 500 45.10 14.27 9.86
N GLN A 501 44.10 13.46 9.52
CA GLN A 501 44.18 12.41 8.52
C GLN A 501 42.96 12.46 7.60
N GLY A 502 43.13 12.06 6.34
CA GLY A 502 42.04 11.85 5.38
C GLY A 502 41.76 10.37 5.18
N ILE A 503 40.53 10.02 4.78
CA ILE A 503 40.16 8.64 4.43
C ILE A 503 40.14 8.40 2.91
N ALA A 504 39.91 9.46 2.12
CA ALA A 504 39.86 9.44 0.67
C ALA A 504 39.96 10.87 0.14
N SER A 505 40.02 11.01 -1.19
CA SER A 505 39.98 12.31 -1.85
C SER A 505 38.65 12.48 -2.58
N PHE A 506 37.79 13.38 -2.10
CA PHE A 506 36.54 13.74 -2.76
C PHE A 506 36.75 14.89 -3.74
N ASN A 507 36.09 14.85 -4.90
CA ASN A 507 36.26 15.85 -5.96
C ASN A 507 35.43 17.14 -5.75
N ASP A 508 34.46 17.12 -4.85
CA ASP A 508 33.64 18.28 -4.45
C ASP A 508 33.31 18.18 -2.94
N ARG A 509 32.59 19.16 -2.41
CA ARG A 509 32.32 19.33 -0.97
C ARG A 509 31.55 18.18 -0.33
N VAL A 510 31.84 17.97 0.95
CA VAL A 510 31.08 17.14 1.89
C VAL A 510 30.21 18.07 2.72
N ASP A 511 28.89 17.94 2.61
CA ASP A 511 27.91 18.83 3.25
C ASP A 511 27.44 18.28 4.60
N LYS A 512 27.32 16.96 4.76
CA LYS A 512 26.90 16.33 6.03
C LYS A 512 27.58 14.98 6.25
N ILE A 513 27.81 14.65 7.52
CA ILE A 513 28.26 13.34 7.97
C ILE A 513 27.44 12.88 9.18
N ALA A 514 27.20 11.57 9.30
CA ALA A 514 26.47 10.96 10.40
C ALA A 514 26.95 9.53 10.67
N PHE A 515 26.77 9.02 11.88
CA PHE A 515 27.02 7.59 12.16
C PHE A 515 25.74 6.77 11.95
N ASP A 516 25.88 5.60 11.34
CA ASP A 516 24.83 4.59 11.36
C ASP A 516 24.75 3.88 12.73
N LYS A 517 23.75 3.00 12.91
CA LYS A 517 23.59 2.22 14.14
C LYS A 517 24.77 1.27 14.45
N ASN A 518 25.56 0.92 13.43
CA ASN A 518 26.70 0.02 13.54
C ASN A 518 28.03 0.78 13.79
N GLY A 519 28.00 2.12 13.81
CA GLY A 519 29.18 2.97 13.97
C GLY A 519 29.94 3.26 12.66
N ASN A 520 29.39 2.90 11.50
CA ASN A 520 29.93 3.31 10.21
C ASN A 520 29.61 4.79 9.95
N LEU A 521 30.52 5.49 9.29
CA LEU A 521 30.33 6.90 8.96
C LEU A 521 29.67 7.04 7.59
N ILE A 522 28.47 7.60 7.56
CA ILE A 522 27.75 8.01 6.36
C ILE A 522 28.23 9.40 5.97
N ILE A 523 28.56 9.58 4.70
CA ILE A 523 29.12 10.80 4.15
C ILE A 523 28.20 11.23 3.02
N ALA A 524 27.75 12.49 3.03
CA ALA A 524 26.91 13.08 1.99
C ALA A 524 27.46 14.43 1.53
N GLY A 525 27.31 14.74 0.25
CA GLY A 525 27.65 16.04 -0.31
C GLY A 525 27.37 16.15 -1.80
N ARG A 526 28.25 16.85 -2.51
CA ARG A 526 28.15 17.16 -3.95
C ARG A 526 29.15 16.37 -4.82
N TYR A 527 29.94 15.49 -4.21
CA TYR A 527 30.99 14.77 -4.91
C TYR A 527 30.42 13.70 -5.86
N THR A 528 31.12 13.46 -6.96
CA THR A 528 30.82 12.39 -7.94
C THR A 528 31.97 11.39 -8.06
N SER A 529 33.01 11.58 -7.25
CA SER A 529 34.14 10.67 -7.11
C SER A 529 34.63 10.73 -5.65
N PRO A 530 34.89 9.58 -4.99
CA PRO A 530 34.91 8.21 -5.55
C PRO A 530 33.53 7.59 -5.80
N TYR A 531 32.45 8.13 -5.21
CA TYR A 531 31.07 7.65 -5.37
C TYR A 531 30.10 8.81 -5.66
N ASN A 532 28.82 8.51 -5.89
CA ASN A 532 27.83 9.51 -6.27
C ASN A 532 27.07 10.05 -5.06
N LEU A 533 27.45 11.26 -4.63
CA LEU A 533 26.86 12.09 -3.56
C LEU A 533 26.85 11.51 -2.15
N VAL A 534 26.81 10.19 -1.99
CA VAL A 534 26.72 9.48 -0.72
C VAL A 534 27.63 8.26 -0.69
N SER A 535 28.21 7.96 0.48
CA SER A 535 29.07 6.80 0.69
C SER A 535 29.16 6.41 2.17
N ILE A 536 29.58 5.18 2.44
CA ILE A 536 29.75 4.65 3.80
C ILE A 536 31.23 4.35 4.06
N TRP A 537 31.76 4.80 5.19
CA TRP A 537 33.07 4.39 5.69
C TRP A 537 32.90 3.41 6.85
N ASN A 538 33.39 2.18 6.66
CA ASN A 538 33.27 1.09 7.66
C ASN A 538 34.41 1.04 8.69
N GLY A 539 35.27 2.07 8.73
CA GLY A 539 36.49 2.07 9.55
C GLY A 539 37.77 1.65 8.81
N SER A 540 37.66 1.08 7.61
CA SER A 540 38.80 0.59 6.82
C SER A 540 38.74 0.92 5.32
N THR A 541 37.56 0.91 4.73
CA THR A 541 37.32 1.16 3.31
C THR A 541 36.04 1.95 3.12
N LEU A 542 36.00 2.78 2.07
CA LEU A 542 34.74 3.33 1.60
C LEU A 542 33.94 2.25 0.86
N ILE A 543 32.64 2.28 1.05
CA ILE A 543 31.66 1.37 0.49
C ILE A 543 30.66 2.20 -0.31
N ASP A 544 30.33 1.70 -1.50
CA ASP A 544 29.27 2.26 -2.34
C ASP A 544 27.89 1.94 -1.78
N MET A 545 26.97 2.90 -1.87
CA MET A 545 25.56 2.71 -1.51
C MET A 545 24.78 2.33 -2.76
N GLY A 546 25.14 1.19 -3.38
CA GLY A 546 24.42 0.62 -4.52
C GLY A 546 24.24 1.56 -5.72
N GLY A 547 25.27 2.29 -6.14
CA GLY A 547 25.22 3.27 -7.23
C GLY A 547 25.03 4.72 -6.79
N GLY A 548 24.69 4.96 -5.52
CA GLY A 548 24.53 6.28 -4.92
C GLY A 548 23.32 7.05 -5.46
N LEU A 549 23.43 8.37 -5.47
CA LEU A 549 22.38 9.30 -5.90
C LEU A 549 22.84 10.13 -7.09
N THR A 550 21.99 10.28 -8.10
CA THR A 550 22.30 11.02 -9.33
C THR A 550 21.14 11.92 -9.74
N GLY A 551 21.43 12.95 -10.54
CA GLY A 551 20.43 13.87 -11.09
C GLY A 551 20.68 14.13 -12.57
N ALA A 552 19.62 14.15 -13.39
CA ALA A 552 19.71 14.42 -14.82
C ALA A 552 19.93 15.91 -15.12
N SER A 553 19.59 16.81 -14.20
CA SER A 553 19.68 18.26 -14.37
C SER A 553 20.15 18.99 -13.10
N GLY A 554 20.62 20.23 -13.28
CA GLY A 554 21.09 21.05 -12.16
C GLY A 554 22.42 20.59 -11.57
N THR A 555 22.65 20.90 -10.29
CA THR A 555 23.75 20.29 -9.54
C THR A 555 23.19 19.43 -8.40
N PRO A 556 23.14 18.09 -8.59
CA PRO A 556 22.65 17.20 -7.55
C PRO A 556 23.52 17.32 -6.30
N THR A 557 22.89 17.46 -5.14
CA THR A 557 23.57 17.65 -3.86
C THR A 557 22.79 16.89 -2.78
N ALA A 558 23.48 16.00 -2.05
CA ALA A 558 22.96 15.39 -0.84
C ALA A 558 23.34 16.26 0.37
N ARG A 559 22.37 17.01 0.90
CA ARG A 559 22.62 18.10 1.85
C ARG A 559 22.48 17.65 3.31
N HIS A 560 21.60 16.68 3.59
CA HIS A 560 21.36 16.22 4.95
C HIS A 560 21.20 14.70 5.01
N ILE A 561 21.57 14.13 6.17
CA ILE A 561 21.40 12.72 6.51
C ILE A 561 20.66 12.65 7.85
N ALA A 562 19.68 11.76 7.96
CA ALA A 562 19.12 11.33 9.23
C ALA A 562 19.12 9.79 9.30
N VAL A 563 19.37 9.23 10.48
CA VAL A 563 19.41 7.78 10.70
C VAL A 563 18.38 7.45 11.77
N ASP A 564 17.48 6.51 11.50
CA ASP A 564 16.50 6.06 12.49
C ASP A 564 17.05 4.95 13.40
N GLU A 565 16.26 4.55 14.40
CA GLU A 565 16.63 3.47 15.33
C GLU A 565 16.66 2.09 14.67
N ASN A 566 15.91 1.90 13.58
CA ASN A 566 15.86 0.64 12.83
C ASN A 566 17.10 0.45 11.93
N GLY A 567 17.82 1.53 11.63
CA GLY A 567 18.98 1.57 10.74
C GLY A 567 18.66 2.03 9.31
N LEU A 568 17.47 2.58 9.06
CA LEU A 568 17.15 3.29 7.83
C LEU A 568 17.92 4.62 7.79
N ILE A 569 18.49 4.91 6.63
CA ILE A 569 19.25 6.13 6.39
C ILE A 569 18.47 6.98 5.40
N TYR A 570 18.00 8.13 5.85
CA TYR A 570 17.31 9.13 5.05
C TYR A 570 18.33 10.12 4.50
N VAL A 571 18.29 10.35 3.19
CA VAL A 571 19.14 11.34 2.52
C VAL A 571 18.26 12.34 1.79
N GLY A 572 18.45 13.62 2.10
CA GLY A 572 17.71 14.72 1.51
C GLY A 572 18.64 15.77 0.91
N GLY A 573 18.20 16.45 -0.14
CA GLY A 573 18.95 17.57 -0.69
C GLY A 573 18.26 18.26 -1.86
N SER A 574 19.00 18.45 -2.95
CA SER A 574 18.52 19.17 -4.14
C SER A 574 18.96 18.51 -5.44
N SER A 575 18.10 18.57 -6.46
CA SER A 575 18.41 18.27 -7.87
C SER A 575 18.92 16.87 -8.20
N PHE A 576 18.87 15.92 -7.27
CA PHE A 576 18.97 14.49 -7.61
C PHE A 576 17.57 13.92 -7.76
N ASP A 577 17.38 13.10 -8.79
CA ASP A 577 16.09 12.55 -9.22
C ASP A 577 16.13 11.02 -9.35
N THR A 578 17.31 10.42 -9.13
CA THR A 578 17.53 8.99 -9.32
C THR A 578 18.37 8.42 -8.17
N ALA A 579 17.90 7.30 -7.60
CA ALA A 579 18.62 6.51 -6.61
C ALA A 579 19.02 5.14 -7.19
N GLY A 580 20.21 4.66 -6.83
CA GLY A 580 20.72 3.35 -7.25
C GLY A 580 20.85 3.14 -8.76
N GLY A 581 20.87 4.23 -9.54
CA GLY A 581 21.01 4.22 -10.99
C GLY A 581 19.74 3.92 -11.80
N SER A 582 18.65 3.47 -11.16
CA SER A 582 17.40 3.14 -11.87
C SER A 582 16.11 3.60 -11.18
N ILE A 583 16.14 3.91 -9.87
CA ILE A 583 14.92 4.28 -9.14
C ILE A 583 14.69 5.77 -9.30
N THR A 584 13.64 6.14 -10.03
CA THR A 584 13.20 7.55 -10.12
C THR A 584 12.52 7.97 -8.83
N LEU A 585 12.89 9.15 -8.33
CA LEU A 585 12.33 9.76 -7.14
C LEU A 585 11.40 10.92 -7.55
N SER A 586 10.32 11.12 -6.79
CA SER A 586 9.46 12.29 -6.91
C SER A 586 10.20 13.58 -6.51
N ASP A 587 11.01 13.50 -5.45
CA ASP A 587 11.83 14.57 -4.92
C ASP A 587 13.25 14.10 -4.61
N ALA A 588 14.11 15.05 -4.28
CA ALA A 588 15.46 14.80 -3.76
C ALA A 588 15.44 14.24 -2.32
N LEU A 589 14.73 13.13 -2.11
CA LEU A 589 14.60 12.37 -0.88
C LEU A 589 14.63 10.86 -1.17
N ALA A 590 15.58 10.16 -0.56
CA ALA A 590 15.73 8.71 -0.72
C ALA A 590 16.05 8.05 0.63
N VAL A 591 15.64 6.78 0.76
CA VAL A 591 15.90 5.97 1.97
C VAL A 591 16.78 4.78 1.60
N TRP A 592 17.79 4.52 2.41
CA TRP A 592 18.64 3.34 2.29
C TRP A 592 18.37 2.38 3.44
N ASP A 593 18.03 1.13 3.13
CA ASP A 593 17.65 0.10 4.10
C ASP A 593 18.81 -0.78 4.60
N SER A 594 20.05 -0.33 4.37
CA SER A 594 21.32 -1.07 4.51
C SER A 594 21.72 -1.92 3.29
N SER A 595 20.84 -2.14 2.31
CA SER A 595 21.13 -2.96 1.13
C SER A 595 20.63 -2.40 -0.21
N LYS A 596 19.56 -1.60 -0.18
CA LYS A 596 18.91 -1.01 -1.35
C LYS A 596 18.37 0.38 -1.05
N TRP A 597 18.15 1.11 -2.13
CA TRP A 597 17.40 2.37 -2.12
C TRP A 597 15.90 2.09 -2.17
N ILE A 598 15.15 2.88 -1.43
CA ILE A 598 13.69 2.86 -1.34
C ILE A 598 13.19 4.28 -1.67
N PRO A 599 12.27 4.43 -2.64
CA PRO A 599 11.63 5.71 -2.91
C PRO A 599 10.73 6.11 -1.75
N VAL A 600 10.63 7.41 -1.47
CA VAL A 600 9.75 7.93 -0.43
C VAL A 600 8.45 8.42 -1.06
N GLY A 601 7.32 7.95 -0.55
CA GLY A 601 6.01 8.28 -1.09
C GLY A 601 5.49 9.67 -0.71
N VAL A 602 6.20 10.71 -1.14
CA VAL A 602 5.86 12.12 -0.94
C VAL A 602 6.30 12.92 -2.16
N ASN A 603 5.50 13.91 -2.55
CA ASN A 603 5.85 14.89 -3.58
C ASN A 603 5.66 16.30 -2.99
N LEU A 604 6.77 16.95 -2.66
CA LEU A 604 6.88 18.27 -2.03
C LEU A 604 6.49 19.39 -3.02
N PRO A 605 6.11 20.58 -2.53
CA PRO A 605 5.62 21.64 -3.40
C PRO A 605 6.69 22.18 -4.36
N GLY A 606 6.51 21.94 -5.66
CA GLY A 606 7.43 22.38 -6.69
C GLY A 606 8.79 21.68 -6.59
N SER A 607 9.87 22.30 -7.05
CA SER A 607 11.22 21.75 -6.89
C SER A 607 11.80 22.12 -5.52
N ALA A 608 11.24 21.59 -4.44
CA ALA A 608 11.65 21.90 -3.09
C ALA A 608 13.09 21.42 -2.80
N ILE A 609 13.84 22.22 -2.05
CA ILE A 609 15.16 21.84 -1.52
C ILE A 609 14.96 21.37 -0.09
N ILE A 610 15.46 20.16 0.22
CA ILE A 610 15.46 19.63 1.58
C ILE A 610 16.74 20.09 2.29
N TYR A 611 16.57 20.87 3.35
CA TYR A 611 17.68 21.41 4.14
C TYR A 611 17.95 20.59 5.40
N SER A 612 16.91 20.04 6.02
CA SER A 612 17.02 19.32 7.27
C SER A 612 16.15 18.08 7.29
N LEU A 613 16.70 17.01 7.86
CA LEU A 613 16.00 15.77 8.17
C LEU A 613 16.23 15.45 9.64
N LEU A 614 15.17 15.11 10.37
CA LEU A 614 15.25 14.74 11.78
C LEU A 614 14.45 13.46 12.01
N THR A 615 15.13 12.42 12.50
CA THR A 615 14.51 11.21 13.02
C THR A 615 14.43 11.31 14.54
N ILE A 616 13.32 10.84 15.12
CA ILE A 616 13.14 10.82 16.58
C ILE A 616 13.23 9.40 17.13
N PRO A 617 13.72 9.20 18.37
CA PRO A 617 13.86 7.87 18.99
C PRO A 617 12.55 7.07 19.01
N THR A 618 11.42 7.73 19.23
CA THR A 618 10.12 7.07 19.25
C THR A 618 9.62 6.62 17.88
N GLY A 619 10.40 6.86 16.80
CA GLY A 619 9.99 6.64 15.41
C GLY A 619 9.29 7.86 14.83
N GLY A 620 9.58 8.12 13.55
CA GLY A 620 9.05 9.25 12.78
C GLY A 620 10.15 10.07 12.10
N LEU A 621 9.77 10.80 11.05
CA LEU A 621 10.68 11.62 10.24
C LEU A 621 10.10 13.02 10.07
N TYR A 622 10.88 14.04 10.40
CA TYR A 622 10.58 15.44 10.13
C TYR A 622 11.46 15.95 9.01
N ILE A 623 10.85 16.65 8.05
CA ILE A 623 11.51 17.19 6.87
C ILE A 623 11.35 18.71 6.87
N GLY A 624 12.46 19.44 6.83
CA GLY A 624 12.51 20.89 6.65
C GLY A 624 12.95 21.24 5.23
N PHE A 625 12.16 22.04 4.52
CA PHE A 625 12.37 22.35 3.10
C PHE A 625 12.10 23.82 2.73
N SER A 626 12.35 24.18 1.47
CA SER A 626 12.32 25.57 0.98
C SER A 626 10.92 26.12 0.67
N ASN A 627 10.11 25.35 -0.06
CA ASN A 627 8.93 25.88 -0.73
C ASN A 627 7.68 25.81 0.15
N PHE A 628 6.81 26.80 0.05
CA PHE A 628 5.45 26.72 0.59
C PHE A 628 4.51 26.16 -0.48
N GLY A 629 3.55 25.32 -0.08
CA GLY A 629 2.47 24.88 -0.97
C GLY A 629 1.84 23.55 -0.57
N THR A 630 1.19 22.93 -1.54
CA THR A 630 0.57 21.62 -1.37
C THR A 630 1.60 20.52 -1.58
N THR A 631 1.76 19.66 -0.58
CA THR A 631 2.47 18.39 -0.70
C THR A 631 1.47 17.30 -1.07
N ILE A 632 1.86 16.43 -1.97
CA ILE A 632 1.07 15.26 -2.36
C ILE A 632 1.61 14.04 -1.63
N THR A 633 0.72 13.25 -1.05
CA THR A 633 1.03 12.00 -0.34
C THR A 633 0.08 10.91 -0.78
N GLY A 634 0.32 9.67 -0.36
CA GLY A 634 -0.69 8.62 -0.51
C GLY A 634 -1.85 8.87 0.47
N GLU A 635 -3.09 8.82 -0.01
CA GLU A 635 -4.27 8.90 0.86
C GLU A 635 -4.41 7.57 1.63
N VAL A 636 -4.86 7.62 2.89
CA VAL A 636 -5.15 6.43 3.68
C VAL A 636 -6.59 6.00 3.48
N ASN A 637 -6.78 4.81 2.93
CA ASN A 637 -8.09 4.23 2.64
C ASN A 637 -8.34 3.04 3.57
N THR A 638 -9.58 2.83 3.99
CA THR A 638 -9.96 1.71 4.86
C THR A 638 -10.56 0.57 4.04
N ALA A 639 -9.90 -0.60 4.09
CA ALA A 639 -10.38 -1.86 3.53
C ALA A 639 -10.88 -2.80 4.63
N SER A 640 -12.20 -3.03 4.69
CA SER A 640 -12.82 -3.92 5.68
C SER A 640 -12.95 -5.35 5.16
N ASN A 641 -12.11 -6.26 5.64
CA ASN A 641 -12.26 -7.69 5.39
C ASN A 641 -13.23 -8.29 6.41
N ASN A 642 -14.49 -8.50 6.01
CA ASN A 642 -15.50 -9.09 6.89
C ASN A 642 -15.33 -10.62 7.07
N GLY A 643 -14.46 -11.22 6.26
CA GLY A 643 -14.05 -12.61 6.41
C GLY A 643 -13.34 -12.85 7.76
N LYS A 644 -13.29 -14.12 8.17
CA LYS A 644 -12.68 -14.54 9.45
C LYS A 644 -11.22 -15.00 9.31
N ALA A 645 -10.64 -14.93 8.11
CA ALA A 645 -9.25 -15.31 7.86
C ALA A 645 -8.50 -14.30 6.97
N LYS A 646 -7.17 -14.40 6.97
CA LYS A 646 -6.28 -13.57 6.14
C LYS A 646 -6.57 -13.79 4.65
N THR A 647 -6.63 -12.72 3.88
CA THR A 647 -6.88 -12.77 2.44
C THR A 647 -5.91 -11.92 1.66
N TYR A 648 -5.72 -12.25 0.39
CA TYR A 648 -4.74 -11.61 -0.49
C TYR A 648 -5.48 -10.86 -1.59
N PRO A 649 -5.26 -9.54 -1.74
CA PRO A 649 -5.99 -8.75 -2.70
C PRO A 649 -5.44 -8.92 -4.12
N ILE A 650 -6.29 -8.60 -5.09
CA ILE A 650 -5.92 -8.24 -6.44
C ILE A 650 -6.02 -6.71 -6.50
N ILE A 651 -4.96 -6.08 -6.98
CA ILE A 651 -4.84 -4.62 -7.05
C ILE A 651 -4.87 -4.24 -8.52
N GLU A 652 -5.82 -3.39 -8.92
CA GLU A 652 -5.89 -2.82 -10.26
C GLU A 652 -5.51 -1.35 -10.17
N MET A 653 -4.58 -0.93 -11.03
CA MET A 653 -4.04 0.42 -11.08
C MET A 653 -4.25 0.98 -12.49
N SER A 654 -4.96 2.10 -12.61
CA SER A 654 -5.20 2.79 -13.87
C SER A 654 -4.41 4.09 -13.91
N GLY A 655 -3.64 4.29 -14.98
CA GLY A 655 -2.95 5.54 -15.27
C GLY A 655 -3.90 6.66 -15.70
N PRO A 656 -3.36 7.87 -15.94
CA PRO A 656 -1.94 8.18 -16.09
C PRO A 656 -1.24 8.48 -14.76
N GLY A 657 0.05 8.16 -14.64
CA GLY A 657 0.90 8.56 -13.50
C GLY A 657 1.95 7.52 -13.11
N ARG A 658 2.93 7.92 -12.29
CA ARG A 658 3.95 7.02 -11.75
C ARG A 658 3.52 6.52 -10.37
N VAL A 659 3.50 5.20 -10.24
CA VAL A 659 3.22 4.49 -8.99
C VAL A 659 4.56 4.23 -8.30
N TYR A 660 4.68 4.62 -7.04
CA TYR A 660 5.93 4.45 -6.28
C TYR A 660 5.82 3.36 -5.22
N HIS A 661 4.71 3.29 -4.48
CA HIS A 661 4.53 2.27 -3.46
C HIS A 661 3.07 2.08 -3.03
N ILE A 662 2.79 0.90 -2.47
CA ILE A 662 1.60 0.58 -1.67
C ILE A 662 2.04 0.09 -0.30
N ILE A 663 1.34 0.53 0.74
CA ILE A 663 1.56 0.12 2.13
C ILE A 663 0.24 -0.28 2.78
N ASN A 664 0.25 -1.37 3.54
CA ASN A 664 -0.81 -1.68 4.50
C ASN A 664 -0.32 -1.34 5.91
N TYR A 665 -0.71 -0.18 6.43
CA TYR A 665 -0.33 0.29 7.76
C TYR A 665 -0.81 -0.64 8.89
N SER A 666 -1.88 -1.41 8.67
CA SER A 666 -2.37 -2.38 9.68
C SER A 666 -1.46 -3.61 9.80
N THR A 667 -0.68 -3.95 8.78
CA THR A 667 0.24 -5.11 8.81
C THR A 667 1.72 -4.72 8.73
N GLY A 668 2.04 -3.50 8.31
CA GLY A 668 3.40 -3.03 8.06
C GLY A 668 4.02 -3.55 6.76
N HIS A 669 3.24 -4.21 5.89
CA HIS A 669 3.73 -4.76 4.64
C HIS A 669 3.65 -3.74 3.50
N GLU A 670 4.71 -3.68 2.69
CA GLU A 670 4.91 -2.66 1.65
C GLU A 670 5.34 -3.29 0.32
N ILE A 671 4.90 -2.72 -0.80
CA ILE A 671 5.39 -3.07 -2.15
C ILE A 671 5.80 -1.78 -2.84
N TYR A 672 7.02 -1.75 -3.37
CA TYR A 672 7.61 -0.61 -4.07
C TYR A 672 7.63 -0.88 -5.58
N PHE A 673 7.46 0.19 -6.35
CA PHE A 673 7.34 0.15 -7.80
C PHE A 673 8.29 1.17 -8.45
N ASP A 674 8.81 0.79 -9.61
CA ASP A 674 9.31 1.69 -10.65
C ASP A 674 8.39 1.52 -11.87
N LEU A 675 7.18 2.07 -11.75
CA LEU A 675 6.10 1.87 -12.71
C LEU A 675 5.48 3.19 -13.12
N GLU A 676 5.60 3.53 -14.39
CA GLU A 676 4.90 4.64 -15.03
C GLU A 676 3.76 4.09 -15.88
N LEU A 677 2.52 4.53 -15.61
CA LEU A 677 1.31 4.13 -16.31
C LEU A 677 0.88 5.23 -17.28
N GLU A 678 0.60 4.84 -18.52
CA GLU A 678 0.06 5.72 -19.56
C GLU A 678 -1.45 5.98 -19.35
N ASP A 679 -1.98 7.02 -20.00
CA ASP A 679 -3.42 7.33 -19.94
C ASP A 679 -4.26 6.15 -20.51
N GLY A 680 -5.19 5.65 -19.69
CA GLY A 680 -6.01 4.47 -20.00
C GLY A 680 -5.30 3.11 -19.89
N GLU A 681 -4.03 3.07 -19.47
CA GLU A 681 -3.34 1.81 -19.16
C GLU A 681 -3.81 1.26 -17.81
N ILE A 682 -4.11 -0.04 -17.75
CA ILE A 682 -4.52 -0.73 -16.52
C ILE A 682 -3.50 -1.83 -16.20
N ALA A 683 -2.91 -1.75 -15.02
CA ALA A 683 -1.98 -2.70 -14.45
C ALA A 683 -2.65 -3.50 -13.33
N THR A 684 -2.72 -4.83 -13.47
CA THR A 684 -3.38 -5.75 -12.53
C THR A 684 -2.36 -6.62 -11.82
N LEU A 685 -2.18 -6.39 -10.51
CA LEU A 685 -1.30 -7.15 -9.63
C LEU A 685 -2.11 -8.16 -8.82
N ASP A 686 -1.90 -9.45 -9.07
CA ASP A 686 -2.51 -10.54 -8.31
C ASP A 686 -1.54 -11.01 -7.21
N LEU A 687 -1.90 -10.82 -5.95
CA LEU A 687 -1.10 -11.26 -4.79
C LEU A 687 -1.56 -12.61 -4.22
N ARG A 688 -2.54 -13.27 -4.85
CA ARG A 688 -3.04 -14.56 -4.37
C ARG A 688 -1.94 -15.63 -4.45
N PRO A 689 -1.75 -16.44 -3.40
CA PRO A 689 -0.75 -17.51 -3.41
C PRO A 689 -0.91 -18.46 -4.60
N GLY A 690 0.16 -18.61 -5.38
CA GLY A 690 0.22 -19.50 -6.54
C GLY A 690 -0.51 -19.00 -7.81
N ASN A 691 -0.96 -17.75 -7.84
CA ASN A 691 -1.51 -17.07 -9.03
C ASN A 691 -0.83 -15.71 -9.26
N LYS A 692 0.39 -15.53 -8.76
CA LYS A 692 1.06 -14.22 -8.80
C LYS A 692 1.37 -13.82 -10.22
N ALA A 693 0.85 -12.67 -10.60
CA ALA A 693 1.05 -12.08 -11.90
C ALA A 693 0.95 -10.57 -11.76
N PHE A 694 1.68 -9.85 -12.60
CA PHE A 694 1.51 -8.41 -12.73
C PHE A 694 1.40 -8.07 -14.22
N ILE A 695 0.19 -7.79 -14.67
CA ILE A 695 -0.13 -7.69 -16.10
C ILE A 695 -0.68 -6.31 -16.43
N SER A 696 -0.12 -5.67 -17.44
CA SER A 696 -0.60 -4.43 -18.04
C SER A 696 -1.42 -4.72 -19.30
N THR A 697 -2.45 -3.92 -19.55
CA THR A 697 -3.20 -3.93 -20.81
C THR A 697 -2.37 -3.53 -22.03
N PHE A 698 -1.24 -2.84 -21.84
CA PHE A 698 -0.37 -2.35 -22.91
C PHE A 698 0.94 -3.13 -23.04
N ARG A 699 1.46 -3.65 -21.92
CA ARG A 699 2.82 -4.20 -21.82
C ARG A 699 2.87 -5.68 -21.44
N ASP A 700 1.71 -6.34 -21.30
CA ASP A 700 1.59 -7.71 -20.77
C ASP A 700 2.32 -7.85 -19.43
N ASP A 701 3.33 -8.70 -19.28
CA ASP A 701 4.04 -8.92 -18.01
C ASP A 701 4.94 -7.73 -17.62
N ILE A 702 4.59 -7.10 -16.50
CA ILE A 702 5.31 -5.97 -15.89
C ILE A 702 5.80 -6.30 -14.48
N PHE A 703 5.95 -7.58 -14.12
CA PHE A 703 6.38 -7.98 -12.78
C PHE A 703 7.76 -7.44 -12.40
N SER A 704 8.63 -7.18 -13.38
CA SER A 704 9.94 -6.55 -13.19
C SER A 704 9.89 -5.11 -12.69
N SER A 705 8.74 -4.43 -12.78
CA SER A 705 8.55 -3.08 -12.24
C SER A 705 8.45 -3.06 -10.71
N ILE A 706 8.28 -4.22 -10.06
CA ILE A 706 8.30 -4.32 -8.60
C ILE A 706 9.76 -4.32 -8.13
N LEU A 707 10.11 -3.38 -7.27
CA LEU A 707 11.47 -3.25 -6.76
C LEU A 707 11.82 -4.39 -5.79
N PRO A 708 13.08 -4.86 -5.77
CA PRO A 708 13.53 -5.90 -4.84
C PRO A 708 13.23 -5.58 -3.37
N GLY A 709 12.93 -6.61 -2.57
CA GLY A 709 12.60 -6.48 -1.15
C GLY A 709 11.22 -5.86 -0.87
N SER A 710 10.32 -5.92 -1.86
CA SER A 710 8.88 -5.71 -1.67
C SER A 710 8.22 -6.97 -1.10
N ASP A 711 7.21 -6.82 -0.23
CA ASP A 711 6.52 -7.90 0.47
C ASP A 711 5.44 -8.60 -0.38
N THR A 712 5.75 -8.92 -1.64
CA THR A 712 4.77 -9.55 -2.55
C THR A 712 4.25 -10.91 -2.06
N GLU A 713 4.98 -11.60 -1.17
CA GLU A 713 4.55 -12.85 -0.49
C GLU A 713 3.70 -12.62 0.76
N SER A 714 3.85 -11.47 1.40
CA SER A 714 3.31 -11.20 2.74
C SER A 714 2.29 -10.06 2.74
N PHE A 715 1.99 -9.45 1.60
CA PHE A 715 0.95 -8.43 1.53
C PHE A 715 -0.45 -9.07 1.58
N TYR A 716 -1.05 -9.09 2.77
CA TYR A 716 -2.39 -9.63 3.03
C TYR A 716 -3.25 -8.64 3.82
N LEU A 717 -4.57 -8.86 3.81
CA LEU A 717 -5.55 -8.18 4.64
C LEU A 717 -5.94 -9.09 5.82
N THR A 718 -5.83 -8.59 7.04
CA THR A 718 -6.33 -9.27 8.24
C THR A 718 -7.85 -9.14 8.34
N PRO A 719 -8.54 -10.03 9.07
CA PRO A 719 -9.94 -9.82 9.43
C PRO A 719 -10.15 -8.43 10.09
N GLY A 720 -11.20 -7.72 9.70
CA GLY A 720 -11.49 -6.36 10.16
C GLY A 720 -10.92 -5.26 9.26
N GLU A 721 -10.73 -4.07 9.83
CA GLU A 721 -10.27 -2.88 9.12
C GLU A 721 -8.76 -2.93 8.83
N ASN A 722 -8.40 -2.67 7.58
CA ASN A 722 -7.04 -2.55 7.11
C ASN A 722 -6.83 -1.15 6.53
N ASN A 723 -5.87 -0.38 7.04
CA ASN A 723 -5.55 0.94 6.53
C ASN A 723 -4.48 0.83 5.45
N ILE A 724 -4.85 1.13 4.22
CA ILE A 724 -4.01 0.95 3.04
C ILE A 724 -3.80 2.31 2.40
N SER A 725 -2.57 2.60 2.01
CA SER A 725 -2.25 3.77 1.22
C SER A 725 -1.47 3.37 -0.01
N ILE A 726 -1.80 4.04 -1.12
CA ILE A 726 -1.08 3.90 -2.37
C ILE A 726 -0.70 5.30 -2.81
N PHE A 727 0.54 5.45 -3.28
CA PHE A 727 1.05 6.72 -3.75
C PHE A 727 1.30 6.70 -5.26
N CYS A 728 0.54 7.54 -5.95
CA CYS A 728 0.73 7.89 -7.34
C CYS A 728 0.90 9.42 -7.44
N ASP A 729 1.79 9.90 -8.30
CA ASP A 729 2.05 11.34 -8.46
C ASP A 729 0.98 12.10 -9.26
N ASN A 730 -0.01 11.40 -9.81
CA ASN A 730 -1.07 12.00 -10.61
C ASN A 730 -2.45 11.70 -10.03
N ALA A 731 -3.21 12.77 -9.76
CA ALA A 731 -4.55 12.69 -9.19
C ALA A 731 -5.60 12.07 -10.12
N SER A 732 -5.33 11.97 -11.43
CA SER A 732 -6.22 11.31 -12.40
C SER A 732 -6.09 9.79 -12.38
N ALA A 733 -5.03 9.25 -11.77
CA ALA A 733 -4.89 7.81 -11.60
C ALA A 733 -5.97 7.28 -10.63
N SER A 734 -6.39 6.05 -10.85
CA SER A 734 -7.33 5.36 -9.95
C SER A 734 -6.81 3.98 -9.60
N MET A 735 -7.10 3.54 -8.38
CA MET A 735 -6.72 2.21 -7.95
C MET A 735 -7.88 1.55 -7.23
N SER A 736 -8.05 0.26 -7.46
CA SER A 736 -9.03 -0.55 -6.75
C SER A 736 -8.36 -1.80 -6.20
N LEU A 737 -8.82 -2.21 -5.02
CA LEU A 737 -8.45 -3.47 -4.42
C LEU A 737 -9.69 -4.33 -4.35
N ARG A 738 -9.56 -5.61 -4.71
CA ARG A 738 -10.60 -6.62 -4.54
C ARG A 738 -10.03 -7.88 -3.91
N TRP A 739 -10.75 -8.50 -2.98
CA TRP A 739 -10.30 -9.71 -2.29
C TRP A 739 -11.46 -10.62 -1.94
N GLY A 740 -11.25 -11.94 -2.01
CA GLY A 740 -12.28 -12.89 -1.54
C GLY A 740 -12.29 -12.99 -0.03
N GLU A 741 -13.45 -12.81 0.60
CA GLU A 741 -13.62 -13.01 2.04
C GLU A 741 -13.52 -14.50 2.39
N LYS A 742 -12.64 -14.84 3.34
CA LYS A 742 -12.34 -16.22 3.73
C LYS A 742 -12.96 -16.58 5.08
N TYR A 743 -13.50 -17.78 5.17
CA TYR A 743 -14.17 -18.32 6.34
C TYR A 743 -13.57 -19.67 6.74
N TRP A 744 -13.45 -19.88 8.05
CA TRP A 744 -12.90 -21.10 8.63
C TRP A 744 -13.80 -22.32 8.44
N GLY A 745 -15.11 -22.14 8.26
CA GLY A 745 -16.09 -23.21 8.12
C GLY A 745 -17.28 -22.72 7.32
N PHE A 746 -18.16 -23.63 6.93
CA PHE A 746 -19.42 -23.24 6.29
C PHE A 746 -20.33 -22.46 7.25
N GLU A 747 -20.13 -22.57 8.57
CA GLU A 747 -20.83 -21.76 9.58
C GLU A 747 -20.36 -20.30 9.62
N GLY A 748 -19.23 -19.98 8.97
CA GLY A 748 -18.62 -18.65 9.07
C GLY A 748 -19.44 -17.53 8.44
N ALA A 749 -20.40 -17.88 7.56
CA ALA A 749 -21.33 -16.91 6.97
C ALA A 749 -22.33 -16.38 8.00
N VAL A 750 -22.73 -17.22 8.97
CA VAL A 750 -23.90 -17.00 9.86
C VAL A 750 -23.66 -15.98 10.98
N SER A 751 -22.65 -15.10 10.88
CA SER A 751 -22.31 -14.13 11.93
C SER A 751 -22.28 -12.69 11.45
#